data_AF-A0A497AS68-F1
#
_entry.id   AF-A0A497AS68-F1
#
_cell.length_a   1.000
_cell.length_b   1.000
_cell.length_c   1.000
_cell.angle_alpha   90.00
_cell.angle_beta   90.00
_cell.angle_gamma   90.00
#
_symmetry.space_group_name_H-M   'P 1'
#
loop_
_entity.id
_entity.type
_entity.pdbx_description
1 polymer ?
#
loop_
_entity_poly.entity_id
_entity_poly.type
_entity_poly.pdbx_seq_one_letter_code
_entity_poly.pdbx_strand_id
1 'polypeptide(L)'
;MSIQPLLNTQTDQLEDEIRQDVIEIRRELPKLGYRLKKVYREKRGGLIFCALYELSSSVGDVERVIGYPRVSMYQQSGNHSLMTQVKQMLALAAERGQTITRFYVEAGVSGGDSRRPAFQAMMRDAPRSREDGSGYSAVICYDLYRFYRSRRGVLNSYDILSDHGVSLVSVAEKDIDLDSKLGQMIMSLRSIMGEMYLDDLSRTVTDNKASRAMKGYSNASIAPFGYCRGNCSKCADNQGAGYCPRFGARQELWRELGDDPQVFVPHPIDQHAFRIAAALHVTGEFSDTDIARQLSRPFPDVLEQMNLDNRIVIEQLEEEWAIVQLEDDTFAVQQPNGELQFFWPKGRPGCKNPDRRFGKDTIRDMLQNPYYAGFVVYRQQQKTRGMREQHHKRFKSPLSEMSRLERDDARLAGDHGILLPGLHIPLIEVERFERSQQVRGLKGCNPSNASHTRRIYPLSGVLKCKRCNETFRGNAGNGDVRYYEDSGVAKGVSNCPQRMFRAELIEELVFAYVNQLQIPEAWDAEILPLLREGPKWNKLRRERRAVQSRLSAGREMLKDGILSKGEFKENQRRCDRQMERLEQEMHTDDDRYSVLLRDFPRLWAAATEKERKGLVRCIFSDIWLEDGAVVEYELRGPFAELLPQA
;
A
#
# COMPACT_ATOMS: atom_id res chain seq x y z
N MET A 1 26.81 19.36 -7.47
CA MET A 1 26.98 18.76 -6.13
C MET A 1 25.91 17.70 -5.93
N SER A 2 26.31 16.45 -5.67
CA SER A 2 25.37 15.31 -5.56
C SER A 2 24.39 15.50 -4.40
N ILE A 3 23.13 15.12 -4.59
CA ILE A 3 22.04 15.18 -3.59
C ILE A 3 22.17 13.99 -2.59
N GLN A 4 22.98 12.98 -2.87
CA GLN A 4 23.14 11.79 -2.04
C GLN A 4 23.71 12.02 -0.62
N PRO A 5 24.71 12.91 -0.39
CA PRO A 5 25.20 13.20 0.96
C PRO A 5 24.12 13.84 1.84
N LEU A 6 23.24 14.67 1.27
CA LEU A 6 22.11 15.30 1.95
C LEU A 6 21.00 14.29 2.32
N LEU A 7 20.78 13.27 1.48
CA LEU A 7 19.78 12.22 1.74
C LEU A 7 20.25 11.21 2.79
N ASN A 8 21.56 10.87 2.81
CA ASN A 8 22.11 9.97 3.83
C ASN A 8 22.15 10.64 5.22
N THR A 9 22.57 11.90 5.30
CA THR A 9 22.55 12.66 6.57
C THR A 9 21.13 12.81 7.14
N GLN A 10 20.13 13.05 6.29
CA GLN A 10 18.73 13.09 6.73
C GLN A 10 18.21 11.74 7.23
N THR A 11 18.66 10.63 6.64
CA THR A 11 18.21 9.29 7.03
C THR A 11 18.81 8.87 8.37
N ASP A 12 20.09 9.17 8.60
CA ASP A 12 20.78 8.88 9.86
C ASP A 12 20.23 9.74 11.00
N GLN A 13 20.00 11.04 10.76
CA GLN A 13 19.34 11.93 11.72
C GLN A 13 17.95 11.42 12.13
N LEU A 14 17.17 10.92 11.17
CA LEU A 14 15.83 10.41 11.46
C LEU A 14 15.85 9.09 12.26
N GLU A 15 16.84 8.23 12.03
CA GLU A 15 17.03 7.04 12.86
C GLU A 15 17.37 7.43 14.31
N ASP A 16 18.21 8.44 14.51
CA ASP A 16 18.61 8.89 15.84
C ASP A 16 17.48 9.59 16.60
N GLU A 17 16.64 10.39 15.92
CA GLU A 17 15.41 10.96 16.52
C GLU A 17 14.47 9.86 17.04
N ILE A 18 14.22 8.82 16.24
CA ILE A 18 13.33 7.72 16.65
C ILE A 18 13.95 6.92 17.81
N ARG A 19 15.29 6.76 17.84
CA ARG A 19 15.98 6.14 18.97
C ARG A 19 15.77 6.94 20.26
N GLN A 20 15.87 8.27 20.20
CA GLN A 20 15.62 9.12 21.36
C GLN A 20 14.18 9.04 21.85
N ASP A 21 13.20 9.04 20.94
CA ASP A 21 11.79 8.84 21.29
C ASP A 21 11.54 7.51 22.03
N VAL A 22 12.18 6.43 21.58
CA VAL A 22 12.08 5.10 22.22
C VAL A 22 12.70 5.10 23.61
N ILE A 23 13.87 5.73 23.77
CA ILE A 23 14.55 5.88 25.07
C ILE A 23 13.68 6.71 26.03
N GLU A 24 13.12 7.82 25.55
CA GLU A 24 12.25 8.69 26.32
C GLU A 24 10.99 7.95 26.79
N ILE A 25 10.30 7.24 25.89
CA ILE A 25 9.13 6.41 26.24
C ILE A 25 9.45 5.40 27.35
N ARG A 26 10.56 4.68 27.22
CA ARG A 26 10.97 3.65 28.20
C ARG A 26 11.29 4.26 29.56
N ARG A 27 11.74 5.52 29.61
CA ARG A 27 12.09 6.24 30.84
C ARG A 27 10.88 6.92 31.50
N GLU A 28 10.00 7.54 30.73
CA GLU A 28 8.94 8.40 31.25
C GLU A 28 7.62 7.66 31.53
N LEU A 29 7.24 6.65 30.73
CA LEU A 29 5.99 5.90 30.99
C LEU A 29 5.97 5.22 32.39
N PRO A 30 7.07 4.64 32.90
CA PRO A 30 7.13 4.13 34.27
C PRO A 30 6.91 5.21 35.33
N LYS A 31 7.39 6.43 35.12
CA LYS A 31 7.15 7.56 36.04
C LYS A 31 5.68 7.98 36.07
N LEU A 32 4.96 7.73 34.98
CA LEU A 32 3.51 7.92 34.87
C LEU A 32 2.70 6.71 35.37
N GLY A 33 3.35 5.71 35.99
CA GLY A 33 2.70 4.52 36.57
C GLY A 33 2.49 3.35 35.60
N TYR A 34 2.99 3.43 34.37
CA TYR A 34 2.83 2.36 33.37
C TYR A 34 4.02 1.41 33.36
N ARG A 35 3.77 0.11 33.50
CA ARG A 35 4.79 -0.93 33.39
C ARG A 35 4.79 -1.54 31.99
N LEU A 36 5.97 -1.89 31.49
CA LEU A 36 6.12 -2.65 30.26
C LEU A 36 5.54 -4.06 30.45
N LYS A 37 4.52 -4.43 29.66
CA LYS A 37 3.82 -5.71 29.76
C LYS A 37 4.24 -6.71 28.69
N LYS A 38 4.44 -6.24 27.46
CA LYS A 38 4.81 -7.10 26.33
C LYS A 38 5.61 -6.32 25.29
N VAL A 39 6.64 -6.97 24.76
CA VAL A 39 7.42 -6.46 23.63
C VAL A 39 6.99 -7.16 22.35
N TYR A 40 6.70 -6.39 21.32
CA TYR A 40 6.32 -6.88 20.00
C TYR A 40 7.48 -6.82 19.00
N ARG A 41 8.43 -5.89 19.19
CA ARG A 41 9.61 -5.77 18.34
C ARG A 41 10.75 -5.01 19.03
N GLU A 42 11.96 -5.52 18.89
CA GLU A 42 13.21 -4.87 19.30
C GLU A 42 14.17 -4.68 18.10
N LYS A 43 15.14 -3.76 18.24
CA LYS A 43 16.33 -3.63 17.39
C LYS A 43 17.59 -3.92 18.23
N ARG A 44 18.75 -4.09 17.57
CA ARG A 44 20.05 -4.27 18.24
C ARG A 44 20.27 -3.22 19.34
N GLY A 45 20.81 -3.64 20.49
CA GLY A 45 21.06 -2.78 21.65
C GLY A 45 19.91 -2.68 22.66
N GLY A 46 18.91 -3.57 22.60
CA GLY A 46 17.81 -3.61 23.59
C GLY A 46 16.79 -2.47 23.46
N LEU A 47 16.74 -1.82 22.29
CA LEU A 47 15.78 -0.77 21.99
C LEU A 47 14.44 -1.37 21.59
N ILE A 48 13.39 -1.05 22.34
CA ILE A 48 12.02 -1.57 22.18
C ILE A 48 11.22 -0.61 21.32
N PHE A 49 10.98 -0.99 20.06
CA PHE A 49 10.28 -0.12 19.10
C PHE A 49 8.77 -0.32 19.14
N CYS A 50 8.30 -1.51 19.49
CA CYS A 50 6.88 -1.83 19.51
C CYS A 50 6.56 -2.56 20.82
N ALA A 51 5.68 -2.00 21.64
CA ALA A 51 5.39 -2.57 22.96
C ALA A 51 4.01 -2.20 23.49
N LEU A 52 3.54 -3.02 24.43
CA LEU A 52 2.40 -2.76 25.29
C LEU A 52 2.89 -2.32 26.67
N TYR A 53 2.44 -1.15 27.10
CA TYR A 53 2.56 -0.67 28.48
C TYR A 53 1.18 -0.69 29.14
N GLU A 54 1.11 -1.09 30.40
CA GLU A 54 -0.12 -1.23 31.18
C GLU A 54 0.00 -0.46 32.49
N LEU A 55 -1.06 0.26 32.87
CA LEU A 55 -1.10 0.99 34.13
C LEU A 55 -1.00 0.02 35.31
N SER A 56 -0.13 0.33 36.29
CA SER A 56 0.18 -0.60 37.38
C SER A 56 -0.86 -0.61 38.50
N SER A 57 -1.63 0.46 38.64
CA SER A 57 -2.72 0.58 39.60
C SER A 57 -4.03 0.03 39.05
N SER A 58 -4.83 -0.57 39.93
CA SER A 58 -6.23 -0.87 39.62
C SER A 58 -6.98 0.45 39.42
N VAL A 59 -7.56 0.63 38.25
CA VAL A 59 -8.50 1.72 38.00
C VAL A 59 -9.84 1.31 38.60
N GLY A 60 -10.46 2.19 39.40
CA GLY A 60 -11.82 1.96 39.95
C GLY A 60 -12.89 1.96 38.85
N ASP A 61 -14.11 2.40 39.17
CA ASP A 61 -15.22 2.56 38.19
C ASP A 61 -15.00 3.75 37.23
N VAL A 62 -13.83 3.83 36.60
CA VAL A 62 -13.50 4.86 35.59
C VAL A 62 -13.49 4.21 34.22
N GLU A 63 -14.02 4.93 33.24
CA GLU A 63 -14.12 4.44 31.88
C GLU A 63 -12.72 4.18 31.27
N ARG A 64 -12.48 2.94 30.86
CA ARG A 64 -11.17 2.46 30.42
C ARG A 64 -10.99 2.66 28.91
N VAL A 65 -9.88 3.30 28.54
CA VAL A 65 -9.52 3.56 27.13
C VAL A 65 -8.10 3.09 26.82
N ILE A 66 -7.78 3.01 25.52
CA ILE A 66 -6.46 2.64 25.00
C ILE A 66 -5.82 3.84 24.32
N GLY A 67 -4.52 4.06 24.54
CA GLY A 67 -3.71 5.03 23.78
C GLY A 67 -2.85 4.36 22.70
N TYR A 68 -2.78 4.97 21.51
CA TYR A 68 -1.97 4.48 20.39
C TYR A 68 -1.00 5.55 19.84
N PRO A 69 0.16 5.77 20.50
CA PRO A 69 1.20 6.69 20.03
C PRO A 69 2.08 6.05 18.94
N ARG A 70 2.41 6.82 17.90
CA ARG A 70 3.18 6.31 16.75
C ARG A 70 4.12 7.34 16.13
N VAL A 71 5.30 6.85 15.71
CA VAL A 71 6.25 7.56 14.83
C VAL A 71 6.75 6.61 13.73
N SER A 72 6.90 7.09 12.49
CA SER A 72 7.33 6.29 11.35
C SER A 72 8.67 6.77 10.76
N MET A 73 9.45 5.83 10.22
CA MET A 73 10.83 6.02 9.71
C MET A 73 10.98 6.96 8.49
N TYR A 74 9.90 7.56 8.00
CA TYR A 74 9.97 8.56 6.90
C TYR A 74 9.16 9.83 7.20
N GLN A 75 8.58 9.94 8.39
CA GLN A 75 7.90 11.17 8.82
C GLN A 75 8.83 11.95 9.74
N GLN A 76 9.46 13.00 9.21
CA GLN A 76 9.86 14.13 10.04
C GLN A 76 8.58 14.79 10.56
N SER A 77 8.33 14.70 11.86
CA SER A 77 7.34 15.54 12.52
C SER A 77 7.96 16.20 13.72
N GLY A 78 8.42 17.43 13.51
CA GLY A 78 8.75 18.36 14.58
C GLY A 78 7.64 18.39 15.65
N ASN A 79 8.10 18.36 16.90
CA ASN A 79 7.37 18.48 18.17
C ASN A 79 6.32 17.44 18.54
N HIS A 80 6.18 16.32 17.82
CA HIS A 80 5.27 15.24 18.26
C HIS A 80 6.03 13.93 18.43
N SER A 81 7.06 13.97 19.30
CA SER A 81 7.67 12.77 19.84
C SER A 81 6.59 11.82 20.35
N LEU A 82 6.90 10.54 20.44
CA LEU A 82 5.99 9.57 21.08
C LEU A 82 5.50 10.07 22.45
N MET A 83 6.36 10.75 23.21
CA MET A 83 6.01 11.27 24.54
C MET A 83 5.08 12.48 24.49
N THR A 84 5.28 13.42 23.56
CA THR A 84 4.33 14.53 23.38
C THR A 84 2.95 14.00 23.03
N GLN A 85 2.87 13.00 22.14
CA GLN A 85 1.61 12.34 21.81
C GLN A 85 0.97 11.71 23.05
N VAL A 86 1.74 10.96 23.85
CA VAL A 86 1.26 10.36 25.11
C VAL A 86 0.68 11.44 26.04
N LYS A 87 1.39 12.55 26.26
CA LYS A 87 0.92 13.65 27.12
C LYS A 87 -0.39 14.25 26.64
N GLN A 88 -0.54 14.46 25.33
CA GLN A 88 -1.77 15.00 24.76
C GLN A 88 -2.93 14.01 24.84
N MET A 89 -2.68 12.71 24.63
CA MET A 89 -3.69 11.67 24.81
C MET A 89 -4.16 11.59 26.27
N LEU A 90 -3.22 11.68 27.23
CA LEU A 90 -3.55 11.70 28.66
C LEU A 90 -4.39 12.92 29.02
N ALA A 91 -4.04 14.10 28.51
CA ALA A 91 -4.80 15.32 28.73
C ALA A 91 -6.23 15.21 28.20
N LEU A 92 -6.40 14.68 26.97
CA LEU A 92 -7.72 14.47 26.37
C LEU A 92 -8.54 13.43 27.12
N ALA A 93 -7.92 12.33 27.56
CA ALA A 93 -8.60 11.31 28.35
C ALA A 93 -9.08 11.89 29.69
N ALA A 94 -8.23 12.65 30.38
CA ALA A 94 -8.57 13.31 31.64
C ALA A 94 -9.71 14.33 31.49
N GLU A 95 -9.69 15.12 30.41
CA GLU A 95 -10.77 16.06 30.06
C GLU A 95 -12.13 15.35 29.89
N ARG A 96 -12.11 14.10 29.41
CA ARG A 96 -13.29 13.27 29.19
C ARG A 96 -13.66 12.36 30.37
N GLY A 97 -12.97 12.47 31.50
CA GLY A 97 -13.18 11.58 32.66
C GLY A 97 -12.78 10.12 32.39
N GLN A 98 -11.94 9.87 31.39
CA GLN A 98 -11.49 8.55 30.96
C GLN A 98 -10.07 8.26 31.47
N THR A 99 -9.74 6.98 31.65
CA THR A 99 -8.38 6.56 32.01
C THR A 99 -7.77 5.68 30.93
N ILE A 100 -6.62 6.12 30.39
CA ILE A 100 -5.81 5.27 29.52
C ILE A 100 -5.19 4.17 30.38
N THR A 101 -5.65 2.93 30.22
CA THR A 101 -5.08 1.80 30.99
C THR A 101 -3.96 1.09 30.25
N ARG A 102 -3.90 1.26 28.92
CA ARG A 102 -2.88 0.65 28.06
C ARG A 102 -2.39 1.58 26.98
N PHE A 103 -1.09 1.56 26.74
CA PHE A 103 -0.46 2.17 25.57
C PHE A 103 0.12 1.10 24.65
N TYR A 104 -0.32 1.09 23.39
CA TYR A 104 0.28 0.28 22.33
C TYR A 104 1.20 1.18 21.51
N VAL A 105 2.48 1.22 21.91
CA VAL A 105 3.48 2.11 21.31
C VAL A 105 4.04 1.51 20.02
N GLU A 106 4.12 2.32 18.96
CA GLU A 106 4.63 1.90 17.65
C GLU A 106 5.66 2.89 17.06
N ALA A 107 6.95 2.61 17.25
CA ALA A 107 8.07 3.41 16.77
C ALA A 107 8.72 2.79 15.51
N GLY A 108 9.10 3.60 14.52
CA GLY A 108 10.02 3.19 13.45
C GLY A 108 9.48 2.15 12.44
N VAL A 109 8.16 1.97 12.34
CA VAL A 109 7.54 1.00 11.40
C VAL A 109 6.87 1.71 10.21
N SER A 110 7.28 1.39 8.97
CA SER A 110 6.68 1.96 7.75
C SER A 110 5.28 1.41 7.47
N GLY A 111 4.34 2.30 7.14
CA GLY A 111 2.89 2.06 7.11
C GLY A 111 2.38 1.37 5.84
N GLY A 112 2.70 0.09 5.66
CA GLY A 112 1.97 -0.83 4.77
C GLY A 112 1.43 -2.02 5.58
N ASP A 113 0.13 -2.30 5.43
CA ASP A 113 -0.83 -3.00 6.31
C ASP A 113 -0.45 -4.33 6.97
N SER A 114 0.71 -4.93 6.70
CA SER A 114 1.08 -6.26 7.23
C SER A 114 2.15 -6.28 8.32
N ARG A 115 2.73 -5.14 8.73
CA ARG A 115 3.94 -5.11 9.59
C ARG A 115 3.84 -4.27 10.88
N ARG A 116 2.63 -4.01 11.41
CA ARG A 116 2.41 -3.17 12.61
C ARG A 116 1.91 -4.01 13.80
N PRO A 117 2.80 -4.64 14.57
CA PRO A 117 2.39 -5.63 15.56
C PRO A 117 1.70 -5.02 16.79
N ALA A 118 2.05 -3.80 17.23
CA ALA A 118 1.37 -3.17 18.35
C ALA A 118 -0.05 -2.73 17.93
N PHE A 119 -0.21 -2.17 16.73
CA PHE A 119 -1.53 -1.88 16.15
C PHE A 119 -2.41 -3.12 16.03
N GLN A 120 -1.89 -4.23 15.49
CA GLN A 120 -2.64 -5.47 15.34
C GLN A 120 -3.01 -6.10 16.69
N ALA A 121 -2.17 -5.96 17.71
CA ALA A 121 -2.52 -6.37 19.07
C ALA A 121 -3.65 -5.51 19.64
N MET A 122 -3.56 -4.18 19.50
CA MET A 122 -4.63 -3.25 19.90
C MET A 122 -5.97 -3.58 19.24
N MET A 123 -6.00 -3.78 17.92
CA MET A 123 -7.24 -4.12 17.20
C MET A 123 -7.82 -5.49 17.56
N ARG A 124 -7.06 -6.37 18.23
CA ARG A 124 -7.57 -7.64 18.79
C ARG A 124 -8.03 -7.52 20.23
N ASP A 125 -7.38 -6.64 20.99
CA ASP A 125 -7.64 -6.47 22.42
C ASP A 125 -8.78 -5.48 22.68
N ALA A 126 -8.92 -4.44 21.85
CA ALA A 126 -9.95 -3.42 22.00
C ALA A 126 -11.38 -3.98 21.84
N PRO A 127 -11.69 -4.82 20.81
CA PRO A 127 -13.05 -5.33 20.59
C PRO A 127 -13.53 -6.41 21.57
N ARG A 128 -12.84 -6.61 22.71
CA ARG A 128 -13.23 -7.63 23.70
C ARG A 128 -14.46 -7.17 24.51
N SER A 129 -15.34 -8.12 24.80
CA SER A 129 -16.66 -7.91 25.42
C SER A 129 -16.60 -7.12 26.74
N ARG A 130 -17.61 -6.27 26.95
CA ARG A 130 -17.88 -5.54 28.20
C ARG A 130 -18.53 -6.40 29.29
N GLU A 131 -18.93 -7.64 28.98
CA GLU A 131 -19.74 -8.49 29.87
C GLU A 131 -19.07 -8.82 31.22
N ASP A 132 -17.73 -8.75 31.33
CA ASP A 132 -16.97 -8.97 32.56
C ASP A 132 -16.40 -7.69 33.19
N GLY A 133 -16.80 -6.51 32.71
CA GLY A 133 -16.29 -5.21 33.18
C GLY A 133 -14.85 -4.90 32.73
N SER A 134 -14.26 -5.69 31.84
CA SER A 134 -12.87 -5.51 31.36
C SER A 134 -12.74 -4.81 29.99
N GLY A 135 -13.86 -4.54 29.33
CA GLY A 135 -13.92 -3.93 28.00
C GLY A 135 -13.43 -2.47 27.95
N TYR A 136 -13.01 -2.03 26.77
CA TYR A 136 -12.59 -0.65 26.52
C TYR A 136 -13.72 0.15 25.88
N SER A 137 -13.82 1.44 26.17
CA SER A 137 -14.79 2.31 25.51
C SER A 137 -14.25 3.03 24.29
N ALA A 138 -12.94 3.29 24.24
CA ALA A 138 -12.34 4.05 23.15
C ALA A 138 -10.86 3.69 22.90
N VAL A 139 -10.44 3.97 21.68
CA VAL A 139 -9.04 4.03 21.25
C VAL A 139 -8.71 5.48 20.91
N ILE A 140 -7.75 6.07 21.63
CA ILE A 140 -7.25 7.43 21.43
C ILE A 140 -5.94 7.36 20.63
N CYS A 141 -5.90 8.10 19.52
CA CYS A 141 -4.72 8.28 18.68
C CYS A 141 -4.41 9.77 18.53
N TYR A 142 -3.19 10.11 18.08
CA TYR A 142 -2.82 11.52 17.92
C TYR A 142 -3.52 12.15 16.71
N ASP A 143 -3.46 11.50 15.54
CA ASP A 143 -4.16 11.92 14.33
C ASP A 143 -4.58 10.66 13.52
N LEU A 144 -5.61 10.78 12.70
CA LEU A 144 -6.12 9.65 11.89
C LEU A 144 -5.10 9.10 10.88
N TYR A 145 -4.16 9.93 10.43
CA TYR A 145 -3.12 9.55 9.49
C TYR A 145 -2.04 8.65 10.13
N ARG A 146 -1.70 8.89 11.39
CA ARG A 146 -0.86 8.04 12.23
C ARG A 146 -1.61 6.79 12.65
N PHE A 147 -2.92 6.88 12.87
CA PHE A 147 -3.72 5.70 13.11
C PHE A 147 -3.65 4.71 11.94
N TYR A 148 -3.90 5.17 10.71
CA TYR A 148 -3.73 4.34 9.51
C TYR A 148 -3.41 5.16 8.27
N ARG A 149 -2.41 4.72 7.49
CA ARG A 149 -1.95 5.46 6.29
C ARG A 149 -2.93 5.37 5.13
N SER A 150 -3.59 4.21 4.99
CA SER A 150 -4.61 4.01 3.96
C SER A 150 -5.98 4.40 4.48
N ARG A 151 -6.70 5.20 3.68
CA ARG A 151 -8.07 5.64 3.96
C ARG A 151 -9.02 4.48 4.27
N ARG A 152 -8.95 3.43 3.47
CA ARG A 152 -9.73 2.19 3.66
C ARG A 152 -9.40 1.50 4.97
N GLY A 153 -8.15 1.58 5.42
CA GLY A 153 -7.73 1.02 6.70
C GLY A 153 -8.30 1.76 7.90
N VAL A 154 -8.38 3.10 7.85
CA VAL A 154 -9.06 3.88 8.90
C VAL A 154 -10.53 3.48 9.00
N LEU A 155 -11.26 3.47 7.88
CA LEU A 155 -12.69 3.11 7.86
C LEU A 155 -12.94 1.66 8.29
N ASN A 156 -12.14 0.70 7.82
CA ASN A 156 -12.27 -0.70 8.26
C ASN A 156 -12.00 -0.85 9.77
N SER A 157 -10.99 -0.14 10.30
CA SER A 157 -10.69 -0.18 11.73
C SER A 157 -11.78 0.49 12.54
N TYR A 158 -12.35 1.59 12.04
CA TYR A 158 -13.52 2.23 12.61
C TYR A 158 -14.71 1.26 12.68
N ASP A 159 -15.08 0.64 11.55
CA ASP A 159 -16.20 -0.33 11.48
C ASP A 159 -16.02 -1.45 12.53
N ILE A 160 -14.82 -2.03 12.61
CA ILE A 160 -14.52 -3.10 13.59
C ILE A 160 -14.67 -2.63 15.03
N LEU A 161 -14.14 -1.44 15.37
CA LEU A 161 -14.21 -0.91 16.74
C LEU A 161 -15.66 -0.55 17.09
N SER A 162 -16.36 0.15 16.20
CA SER A 162 -17.74 0.60 16.36
C SER A 162 -18.72 -0.57 16.50
N ASP A 163 -18.56 -1.63 15.69
CA ASP A 163 -19.36 -2.86 15.79
C ASP A 163 -19.24 -3.55 17.17
N HIS A 164 -18.20 -3.23 17.95
CA HIS A 164 -17.98 -3.74 19.31
C HIS A 164 -18.14 -2.66 20.40
N GLY A 165 -18.74 -1.51 20.07
CA GLY A 165 -18.99 -0.43 21.02
C GLY A 165 -17.72 0.31 21.48
N VAL A 166 -16.66 0.31 20.67
CA VAL A 166 -15.40 1.02 20.93
C VAL A 166 -15.28 2.23 20.00
N SER A 167 -15.18 3.42 20.57
CA SER A 167 -15.01 4.69 19.85
C SER A 167 -13.58 4.88 19.31
N LEU A 168 -13.43 5.51 18.15
CA LEU A 168 -12.13 5.98 17.65
C LEU A 168 -11.99 7.48 17.88
N VAL A 169 -11.02 7.88 18.70
CA VAL A 169 -10.81 9.28 19.11
C VAL A 169 -9.45 9.77 18.59
N SER A 170 -9.44 11.01 18.08
CA SER A 170 -8.22 11.70 17.64
C SER A 170 -7.96 12.96 18.46
N VAL A 171 -6.70 13.20 18.82
CA VAL A 171 -6.26 14.45 19.47
C VAL A 171 -6.27 15.62 18.49
N ALA A 172 -5.80 15.42 17.26
CA ALA A 172 -5.70 16.45 16.24
C ALA A 172 -7.07 16.85 15.69
N GLU A 173 -8.00 15.91 15.65
CA GLU A 173 -9.38 16.10 15.21
C GLU A 173 -10.36 16.10 16.41
N LYS A 174 -9.94 16.63 17.57
CA LYS A 174 -10.69 16.54 18.84
C LYS A 174 -12.07 17.18 18.85
N ASP A 175 -12.29 18.16 17.97
CA ASP A 175 -13.54 18.91 17.85
C ASP A 175 -14.56 18.22 16.93
N ILE A 176 -14.18 17.09 16.33
CA ILE A 176 -15.06 16.28 15.48
C ILE A 176 -15.37 14.96 16.18
N ASP A 177 -16.66 14.73 16.42
CA ASP A 177 -17.12 13.42 16.83
C ASP A 177 -17.13 12.46 15.62
N LEU A 178 -16.13 11.59 15.55
CA LEU A 178 -16.00 10.59 14.49
C LEU A 178 -17.02 9.46 14.60
N ASP A 179 -17.67 9.28 15.75
CA ASP A 179 -18.77 8.35 15.91
C ASP A 179 -20.09 8.93 15.42
N SER A 180 -20.20 10.25 15.37
CA SER A 180 -21.35 10.93 14.79
C SER A 180 -21.53 10.59 13.31
N LYS A 181 -22.78 10.61 12.85
CA LYS A 181 -23.11 10.35 11.44
C LYS A 181 -22.57 11.42 10.51
N LEU A 182 -22.45 12.64 11.02
CA LEU A 182 -21.76 13.74 10.34
C LEU A 182 -20.27 13.39 10.18
N GLY A 183 -19.57 13.02 11.25
CA GLY A 183 -18.16 12.58 11.19
C GLY A 183 -17.90 11.46 10.18
N GLN A 184 -18.75 10.42 10.16
CA GLN A 184 -18.67 9.31 9.20
C GLN A 184 -18.91 9.76 7.75
N MET A 185 -19.86 10.67 7.53
CA MET A 185 -20.11 11.28 6.22
C MET A 185 -18.92 12.12 5.78
N ILE A 186 -18.36 12.95 6.66
CA ILE A 186 -17.20 13.79 6.34
C ILE A 186 -15.99 12.92 5.96
N MET A 187 -15.77 11.81 6.67
CA MET A 187 -14.75 10.81 6.26
C MET A 187 -15.03 10.21 4.88
N SER A 188 -16.29 9.99 4.53
CA SER A 188 -16.73 9.47 3.23
C SER A 188 -16.70 10.51 2.11
N LEU A 189 -16.86 11.80 2.40
CA LEU A 189 -16.68 12.89 1.44
C LEU A 189 -15.21 13.16 1.16
N ARG A 190 -14.40 13.24 2.22
CA ARG A 190 -12.93 13.31 2.17
C ARG A 190 -12.35 12.25 1.25
N SER A 191 -12.91 11.06 1.35
CA SER A 191 -12.61 9.92 0.49
C SER A 191 -12.75 10.22 -1.00
N ILE A 192 -13.91 10.69 -1.40
CA ILE A 192 -14.30 10.90 -2.79
C ILE A 192 -13.47 12.05 -3.37
N MET A 193 -13.40 13.17 -2.64
CA MET A 193 -12.66 14.36 -3.08
C MET A 193 -11.17 14.10 -3.15
N GLY A 194 -10.57 13.40 -2.17
CA GLY A 194 -9.16 13.04 -2.20
C GLY A 194 -8.78 12.21 -3.44
N GLU A 195 -9.66 11.35 -3.94
CA GLU A 195 -9.45 10.58 -5.17
C GLU A 195 -9.48 11.47 -6.42
N MET A 196 -10.44 12.41 -6.48
CA MET A 196 -10.56 13.37 -7.58
C MET A 196 -9.32 14.27 -7.74
N TYR A 197 -8.60 14.57 -6.65
CA TYR A 197 -7.38 15.40 -6.66
C TYR A 197 -6.05 14.60 -6.72
N LEU A 198 -6.07 13.28 -6.48
CA LEU A 198 -4.88 12.42 -6.62
C LEU A 198 -4.51 12.13 -8.09
N ASP A 199 -5.38 12.48 -9.02
CA ASP A 199 -5.18 12.31 -10.44
C ASP A 199 -3.97 13.08 -10.98
N ASP A 200 -3.67 14.27 -10.45
CA ASP A 200 -2.57 15.10 -10.97
C ASP A 200 -1.17 14.57 -10.63
N LEU A 201 -0.95 13.99 -9.44
CA LEU A 201 0.36 13.42 -9.08
C LEU A 201 0.57 12.02 -9.69
N SER A 202 -0.52 11.25 -9.86
CA SER A 202 -0.46 9.93 -10.48
C SER A 202 -0.15 10.03 -11.97
N ARG A 203 -0.68 11.05 -12.66
CA ARG A 203 -0.40 11.32 -14.07
C ARG A 203 1.08 11.54 -14.33
N THR A 204 1.75 12.46 -13.61
CA THR A 204 3.19 12.72 -13.82
C THR A 204 4.10 11.49 -13.61
N VAL A 205 3.83 10.64 -12.60
CA VAL A 205 4.61 9.41 -12.38
C VAL A 205 4.30 8.35 -13.45
N THR A 206 3.05 8.30 -13.92
CA THR A 206 2.60 7.37 -14.96
C THR A 206 3.19 7.76 -16.31
N ASP A 207 3.21 9.05 -16.62
CA ASP A 207 3.79 9.65 -17.81
C ASP A 207 5.31 9.46 -17.84
N ASN A 208 5.99 9.64 -16.69
CA ASN A 208 7.42 9.37 -16.59
C ASN A 208 7.76 7.89 -16.80
N LYS A 209 6.96 6.96 -16.27
CA LYS A 209 7.14 5.51 -16.49
C LYS A 209 6.82 5.09 -17.92
N ALA A 210 5.81 5.71 -18.53
CA ALA A 210 5.45 5.50 -19.93
C ALA A 210 6.58 5.99 -20.83
N SER A 211 7.02 7.23 -20.64
CA SER A 211 8.14 7.83 -21.37
C SER A 211 9.43 7.02 -21.22
N ARG A 212 9.73 6.54 -19.99
CA ARG A 212 10.89 5.68 -19.75
C ARG A 212 10.82 4.37 -20.54
N ALA A 213 9.65 3.71 -20.55
CA ALA A 213 9.46 2.49 -21.32
C ALA A 213 9.46 2.72 -22.84
N MET A 214 8.88 3.83 -23.32
CA MET A 214 8.91 4.23 -24.74
C MET A 214 10.33 4.48 -25.24
N LYS A 215 11.23 4.92 -24.36
CA LYS A 215 12.67 5.04 -24.63
C LYS A 215 13.44 3.71 -24.50
N GLY A 216 12.76 2.59 -24.28
CA GLY A 216 13.35 1.26 -24.16
C GLY A 216 14.00 0.95 -22.81
N TYR A 217 13.82 1.80 -21.80
CA TYR A 217 14.34 1.54 -20.45
C TYR A 217 13.40 0.66 -19.64
N SER A 218 13.99 -0.25 -18.86
CA SER A 218 13.24 -1.04 -17.88
C SER A 218 12.69 -0.15 -16.74
N ASN A 219 11.45 -0.42 -16.35
CA ASN A 219 10.82 0.14 -15.15
C ASN A 219 11.07 -0.74 -13.89
N ALA A 220 11.79 -1.85 -14.02
CA ALA A 220 12.13 -2.72 -12.90
C ALA A 220 13.22 -2.09 -12.02
N SER A 221 13.01 -2.08 -10.70
CA SER A 221 14.00 -1.58 -9.74
C SER A 221 15.15 -2.57 -9.48
N ILE A 222 14.92 -3.85 -9.75
CA ILE A 222 15.86 -4.96 -9.59
C ILE A 222 16.03 -5.62 -10.97
N ALA A 223 17.27 -5.89 -11.35
CA ALA A 223 17.57 -6.58 -12.60
C ALA A 223 16.98 -8.00 -12.58
N PRO A 224 16.29 -8.45 -13.65
CA PRO A 224 15.86 -9.84 -13.80
C PRO A 224 17.01 -10.83 -13.58
N PHE A 225 16.69 -12.09 -13.28
CA PHE A 225 17.70 -13.14 -13.24
C PHE A 225 18.44 -13.19 -14.60
N GLY A 226 19.71 -13.55 -14.64
CA GLY A 226 20.50 -13.48 -15.89
C GLY A 226 21.03 -12.08 -16.23
N TYR A 227 20.57 -11.04 -15.53
CA TYR A 227 21.03 -9.65 -15.71
C TYR A 227 21.55 -9.04 -14.40
N CYS A 228 22.40 -8.02 -14.52
CA CYS A 228 22.88 -7.20 -13.41
C CYS A 228 22.99 -5.72 -13.80
N ARG A 229 23.36 -4.87 -12.84
CA ARG A 229 23.61 -3.44 -13.13
C ARG A 229 24.99 -3.16 -13.75
N GLY A 230 25.86 -4.16 -13.79
CA GLY A 230 27.25 -4.00 -14.26
C GLY A 230 28.14 -3.10 -13.40
N ASN A 231 27.67 -2.61 -12.24
CA ASN A 231 28.46 -1.83 -11.27
C ASN A 231 29.28 -2.78 -10.38
N CYS A 232 30.22 -3.48 -10.99
CA CYS A 232 31.14 -4.45 -10.41
C CYS A 232 31.87 -3.96 -9.16
N SER A 233 32.39 -2.74 -9.16
CA SER A 233 33.20 -2.21 -8.03
C SER A 233 32.39 -2.05 -6.74
N LYS A 234 31.09 -1.72 -6.88
CA LYS A 234 30.14 -1.49 -5.79
C LYS A 234 28.91 -2.37 -5.95
N CYS A 235 29.14 -3.63 -6.35
CA CYS A 235 28.06 -4.55 -6.68
C CYS A 235 27.22 -4.88 -5.45
N ALA A 236 25.93 -4.49 -5.50
CA ALA A 236 24.94 -4.77 -4.47
C ALA A 236 23.99 -5.92 -4.86
N ASP A 237 24.21 -6.56 -6.00
CA ASP A 237 23.43 -7.72 -6.42
C ASP A 237 23.75 -8.92 -5.50
N ASN A 238 22.73 -9.75 -5.24
CA ASN A 238 22.90 -10.93 -4.39
C ASN A 238 23.88 -11.95 -4.98
N GLN A 239 24.03 -11.93 -6.31
CA GLN A 239 24.99 -12.70 -7.09
C GLN A 239 26.36 -12.02 -7.17
N GLY A 240 26.62 -10.95 -6.41
CA GLY A 240 27.92 -10.29 -6.37
C GLY A 240 28.98 -11.10 -5.60
N ALA A 241 29.31 -10.66 -4.38
CA ALA A 241 30.42 -11.22 -3.61
C ALA A 241 30.27 -12.74 -3.37
N GLY A 242 31.30 -13.51 -3.74
CA GLY A 242 31.36 -14.97 -3.61
C GLY A 242 30.60 -15.74 -4.69
N TYR A 243 30.21 -15.10 -5.79
CA TYR A 243 29.52 -15.75 -6.91
C TYR A 243 29.94 -15.14 -8.26
N CYS A 244 29.82 -13.82 -8.43
CA CYS A 244 30.19 -13.17 -9.69
C CYS A 244 31.72 -13.06 -9.83
N PRO A 245 32.30 -13.48 -10.97
CA PRO A 245 33.74 -13.37 -11.20
C PRO A 245 34.21 -11.91 -11.33
N ARG A 246 33.30 -11.00 -11.72
CA ARG A 246 33.59 -9.56 -11.84
C ARG A 246 33.34 -8.79 -10.54
N PHE A 247 33.05 -9.45 -9.41
CA PHE A 247 32.81 -8.74 -8.16
C PHE A 247 34.08 -7.99 -7.69
N GLY A 248 33.95 -6.69 -7.42
CA GLY A 248 35.08 -5.86 -6.98
C GLY A 248 36.04 -5.44 -8.11
N ALA A 249 35.73 -5.76 -9.38
CA ALA A 249 36.54 -5.34 -10.51
C ALA A 249 36.63 -3.80 -10.60
N ARG A 250 37.79 -3.30 -11.03
CA ARG A 250 38.01 -1.85 -11.26
C ARG A 250 37.24 -1.33 -12.46
N GLN A 251 37.10 -2.16 -13.49
CA GLN A 251 36.31 -1.87 -14.68
C GLN A 251 34.87 -2.32 -14.45
N GLU A 252 33.93 -1.44 -14.80
CA GLU A 252 32.51 -1.71 -14.65
C GLU A 252 31.99 -2.42 -15.91
N LEU A 253 31.35 -3.57 -15.73
CA LEU A 253 30.84 -4.39 -16.85
C LEU A 253 29.84 -3.64 -17.73
N TRP A 254 29.07 -2.68 -17.19
CA TRP A 254 28.15 -1.88 -18.01
C TRP A 254 28.87 -1.03 -19.05
N ARG A 255 30.14 -0.65 -18.83
CA ARG A 255 30.95 0.13 -19.79
C ARG A 255 31.51 -0.74 -20.91
N GLU A 256 31.63 -2.05 -20.67
CA GLU A 256 32.11 -3.01 -21.68
C GLU A 256 30.99 -3.43 -22.61
N LEU A 257 29.79 -3.64 -22.05
CA LEU A 257 28.64 -4.20 -22.77
C LEU A 257 27.61 -3.15 -23.21
N GLY A 258 27.77 -1.88 -22.84
CA GLY A 258 26.84 -0.84 -23.23
C GLY A 258 27.31 0.59 -22.92
N ASP A 259 26.44 1.55 -23.24
CA ASP A 259 26.76 2.98 -23.14
C ASP A 259 26.04 3.70 -21.99
N ASP A 260 25.06 3.05 -21.34
CA ASP A 260 24.22 3.66 -20.31
C ASP A 260 24.18 2.82 -19.02
N PRO A 261 24.62 3.35 -17.87
CA PRO A 261 24.61 2.65 -16.58
C PRO A 261 23.20 2.37 -16.02
N GLN A 262 22.14 2.89 -16.63
CA GLN A 262 20.75 2.60 -16.27
C GLN A 262 20.19 1.36 -16.98
N VAL A 263 20.88 0.85 -17.98
CA VAL A 263 20.49 -0.36 -18.72
C VAL A 263 21.10 -1.57 -18.03
N PHE A 264 20.29 -2.61 -17.80
CA PHE A 264 20.81 -3.85 -17.24
C PHE A 264 21.61 -4.60 -18.29
N VAL A 265 22.74 -5.16 -17.88
CA VAL A 265 23.64 -5.93 -18.75
C VAL A 265 23.60 -7.42 -18.37
N PRO A 266 23.89 -8.33 -19.32
CA PRO A 266 23.97 -9.75 -19.02
C PRO A 266 24.95 -10.03 -17.89
N HIS A 267 24.51 -10.84 -16.91
CA HIS A 267 25.37 -11.26 -15.82
C HIS A 267 26.28 -12.40 -16.28
N PRO A 268 27.60 -12.40 -15.98
CA PRO A 268 28.54 -13.38 -16.52
C PRO A 268 28.15 -14.84 -16.32
N ILE A 269 27.59 -15.18 -15.16
CA ILE A 269 27.15 -16.55 -14.82
C ILE A 269 25.66 -16.78 -15.11
N ASP A 270 24.76 -16.07 -14.41
CA ASP A 270 23.31 -16.30 -14.49
C ASP A 270 22.71 -16.28 -15.90
N GLN A 271 23.31 -15.56 -16.86
CA GLN A 271 22.78 -15.52 -18.22
C GLN A 271 22.76 -16.93 -18.85
N HIS A 272 23.75 -17.76 -18.54
CA HIS A 272 23.86 -19.12 -19.07
C HIS A 272 22.79 -20.03 -18.45
N ALA A 273 22.52 -19.91 -17.14
CA ALA A 273 21.42 -20.64 -16.51
C ALA A 273 20.07 -20.33 -17.17
N PHE A 274 19.81 -19.08 -17.54
CA PHE A 274 18.60 -18.74 -18.30
C PHE A 274 18.62 -19.37 -19.71
N ARG A 275 19.74 -19.30 -20.44
CA ARG A 275 19.86 -19.87 -21.79
C ARG A 275 19.66 -21.39 -21.78
N ILE A 276 20.22 -22.09 -20.79
CA ILE A 276 20.01 -23.54 -20.56
C ILE A 276 18.53 -23.81 -20.30
N ALA A 277 17.88 -23.06 -19.39
CA ALA A 277 16.46 -23.20 -19.11
C ALA A 277 15.61 -23.06 -20.39
N ALA A 278 15.91 -22.03 -21.20
CA ALA A 278 15.20 -21.77 -22.44
C ALA A 278 15.45 -22.87 -23.48
N ALA A 279 16.67 -23.41 -23.54
CA ALA A 279 17.02 -24.52 -24.43
C ALA A 279 16.22 -25.79 -24.11
N LEU A 280 16.26 -26.22 -22.85
CA LEU A 280 15.55 -27.40 -22.37
C LEU A 280 14.04 -27.25 -22.52
N HIS A 281 13.48 -26.07 -22.24
CA HIS A 281 12.05 -25.87 -22.34
C HIS A 281 11.53 -25.95 -23.79
N VAL A 282 12.31 -25.46 -24.75
CA VAL A 282 11.93 -25.44 -26.17
C VAL A 282 11.84 -26.84 -26.78
N THR A 283 12.53 -27.85 -26.21
CA THR A 283 12.41 -29.24 -26.68
C THR A 283 11.02 -29.81 -26.40
N GLY A 284 10.34 -29.32 -25.37
CA GLY A 284 9.06 -29.85 -24.91
C GLY A 284 9.16 -31.12 -24.06
N GLU A 285 10.33 -31.72 -23.94
CA GLU A 285 10.58 -32.95 -23.18
C GLU A 285 10.65 -32.69 -21.67
N PHE A 286 11.15 -31.52 -21.28
CA PHE A 286 11.35 -31.17 -19.87
C PHE A 286 10.18 -30.33 -19.31
N SER A 287 9.79 -30.60 -18.06
CA SER A 287 8.84 -29.76 -17.32
C SER A 287 9.54 -28.61 -16.59
N ASP A 288 8.76 -27.60 -16.16
CA ASP A 288 9.28 -26.52 -15.29
C ASP A 288 9.98 -27.08 -14.02
N THR A 289 9.54 -28.25 -13.53
CA THR A 289 10.13 -28.92 -12.36
C THR A 289 11.45 -29.59 -12.70
N ASP A 290 11.56 -30.23 -13.87
CA ASP A 290 12.78 -30.91 -14.31
C ASP A 290 13.90 -29.90 -14.56
N ILE A 291 13.57 -28.79 -15.24
CA ILE A 291 14.51 -27.69 -15.46
C ILE A 291 14.95 -27.08 -14.12
N ALA A 292 14.01 -26.92 -13.17
CA ALA A 292 14.35 -26.43 -11.84
C ALA A 292 15.33 -27.37 -11.11
N ARG A 293 15.16 -28.69 -11.26
CA ARG A 293 16.08 -29.70 -10.70
C ARG A 293 17.47 -29.56 -11.32
N GLN A 294 17.57 -29.56 -12.65
CA GLN A 294 18.84 -29.52 -13.38
C GLN A 294 19.62 -28.21 -13.20
N LEU A 295 18.95 -27.09 -12.90
CA LEU A 295 19.62 -25.82 -12.58
C LEU A 295 19.95 -25.65 -11.10
N SER A 296 19.41 -26.50 -10.24
CA SER A 296 19.67 -26.41 -8.80
C SER A 296 20.83 -27.30 -8.43
N ARG A 297 21.70 -26.82 -7.53
CA ARG A 297 22.69 -27.68 -6.85
C ARG A 297 22.04 -29.00 -6.38
N PRO A 298 22.66 -30.18 -6.60
CA PRO A 298 22.11 -31.45 -6.13
C PRO A 298 21.94 -31.45 -4.61
N PHE A 299 21.10 -32.34 -4.09
CA PHE A 299 21.02 -32.50 -2.64
C PHE A 299 22.35 -33.03 -2.09
N PRO A 300 22.75 -32.69 -0.84
CA PRO A 300 24.06 -33.06 -0.30
C PRO A 300 24.37 -34.55 -0.37
N ASP A 301 23.38 -35.40 -0.07
CA ASP A 301 23.45 -36.86 -0.12
C ASP A 301 23.70 -37.40 -1.53
N VAL A 302 23.12 -36.76 -2.55
CA VAL A 302 23.38 -37.09 -3.96
C VAL A 302 24.77 -36.60 -4.36
N LEU A 303 25.12 -35.37 -4.00
CA LEU A 303 26.39 -34.75 -4.37
C LEU A 303 27.61 -35.50 -3.81
N GLU A 304 27.51 -36.03 -2.60
CA GLU A 304 28.56 -36.84 -1.95
C GLU A 304 28.84 -38.17 -2.67
N GLN A 305 27.87 -38.68 -3.43
CA GLN A 305 27.96 -39.96 -4.15
C GLN A 305 28.40 -39.80 -5.61
N MET A 306 28.46 -38.56 -6.12
CA MET A 306 28.77 -38.26 -7.51
C MET A 306 30.27 -38.15 -7.77
N ASN A 307 30.72 -38.64 -8.93
CA ASN A 307 32.06 -38.34 -9.41
C ASN A 307 32.06 -37.01 -10.17
N LEU A 308 32.45 -35.93 -9.51
CA LEU A 308 32.46 -34.58 -10.10
C LEU A 308 33.45 -34.42 -11.26
N ASP A 309 34.39 -35.35 -11.45
CA ASP A 309 35.29 -35.38 -12.60
C ASP A 309 34.65 -35.97 -13.86
N ASN A 310 33.57 -36.73 -13.70
CA ASN A 310 32.77 -37.20 -14.83
C ASN A 310 31.75 -36.13 -15.24
N ARG A 311 32.24 -35.13 -15.98
CA ARG A 311 31.47 -33.98 -16.43
C ARG A 311 31.65 -33.73 -17.93
N ILE A 312 30.59 -33.33 -18.59
CA ILE A 312 30.58 -33.00 -20.02
C ILE A 312 30.64 -31.48 -20.15
N VAL A 313 31.64 -30.98 -20.88
CA VAL A 313 31.71 -29.55 -21.23
C VAL A 313 30.67 -29.26 -22.31
N ILE A 314 29.73 -28.37 -22.00
CA ILE A 314 28.63 -27.98 -22.88
C ILE A 314 29.01 -26.72 -23.68
N GLU A 315 29.68 -25.76 -23.03
CA GLU A 315 30.07 -24.49 -23.63
C GLU A 315 31.36 -24.01 -22.97
N GLN A 316 32.37 -23.65 -23.77
CA GLN A 316 33.58 -23.01 -23.26
C GLN A 316 33.36 -21.49 -23.16
N LEU A 317 33.72 -20.90 -22.03
CA LEU A 317 33.61 -19.47 -21.75
C LEU A 317 35.00 -18.79 -21.70
N GLU A 318 35.02 -17.47 -21.54
CA GLU A 318 36.27 -16.69 -21.40
C GLU A 318 37.09 -17.11 -20.15
N GLU A 319 38.40 -16.85 -20.20
CA GLU A 319 39.32 -17.04 -19.06
C GLU A 319 39.34 -18.48 -18.49
N GLU A 320 39.18 -19.52 -19.32
CA GLU A 320 39.16 -20.96 -18.95
C GLU A 320 37.92 -21.40 -18.14
N TRP A 321 36.88 -20.59 -18.08
CA TRP A 321 35.58 -21.00 -17.52
C TRP A 321 34.82 -21.91 -18.51
N ALA A 322 33.93 -22.77 -18.00
CA ALA A 322 33.09 -23.61 -18.85
C ALA A 322 31.73 -23.89 -18.22
N ILE A 323 30.69 -24.02 -19.04
CA ILE A 323 29.42 -24.64 -18.63
C ILE A 323 29.59 -26.15 -18.72
N VAL A 324 29.29 -26.85 -17.63
CA VAL A 324 29.40 -28.31 -17.55
C VAL A 324 28.08 -28.93 -17.13
N GLN A 325 27.83 -30.15 -17.62
CA GLN A 325 26.75 -31.02 -17.19
C GLN A 325 27.34 -32.21 -16.43
N LEU A 326 26.78 -32.50 -15.26
CA LEU A 326 27.19 -33.60 -14.39
C LEU A 326 26.41 -34.89 -14.69
N GLU A 327 26.81 -36.00 -14.07
CA GLU A 327 26.21 -37.32 -14.23
C GLU A 327 24.68 -37.37 -13.98
N ASP A 328 24.15 -36.51 -13.11
CA ASP A 328 22.72 -36.46 -12.74
C ASP A 328 21.89 -35.45 -13.59
N ASP A 329 22.48 -34.97 -14.69
CA ASP A 329 22.02 -33.88 -15.56
C ASP A 329 22.05 -32.48 -14.94
N THR A 330 22.67 -32.29 -13.78
CA THR A 330 22.80 -30.96 -13.19
C THR A 330 23.82 -30.12 -13.95
N PHE A 331 23.46 -28.87 -14.23
CA PHE A 331 24.36 -27.89 -14.83
C PHE A 331 25.07 -27.06 -13.78
N ALA A 332 26.36 -26.81 -14.01
CA ALA A 332 27.19 -25.95 -13.19
C ALA A 332 28.18 -25.17 -14.07
N VAL A 333 28.88 -24.22 -13.46
CA VAL A 333 29.98 -23.51 -14.10
C VAL A 333 31.30 -24.00 -13.52
N GLN A 334 32.17 -24.53 -14.36
CA GLN A 334 33.55 -24.84 -13.99
C GLN A 334 34.38 -23.56 -14.02
N GLN A 335 35.09 -23.30 -12.92
CA GLN A 335 36.06 -22.23 -12.78
C GLN A 335 37.44 -22.65 -13.32
N PRO A 336 38.38 -21.70 -13.53
CA PRO A 336 39.72 -22.00 -14.09
C PRO A 336 40.54 -22.94 -13.20
N ASN A 337 40.31 -22.89 -11.88
CA ASN A 337 40.93 -23.80 -10.92
C ASN A 337 40.29 -25.21 -10.89
N GLY A 338 39.28 -25.47 -11.72
CA GLY A 338 38.53 -26.73 -11.77
C GLY A 338 37.35 -26.84 -10.80
N GLU A 339 37.14 -25.86 -9.92
CA GLU A 339 36.01 -25.89 -8.96
C GLU A 339 34.66 -25.64 -9.65
N LEU A 340 33.61 -26.25 -9.11
CA LEU A 340 32.25 -26.11 -9.63
C LEU A 340 31.45 -25.05 -8.87
N GLN A 341 30.92 -24.08 -9.61
CA GLN A 341 29.97 -23.07 -9.16
C GLN A 341 28.56 -23.45 -9.62
N PHE A 342 27.71 -23.85 -8.68
CA PHE A 342 26.29 -24.12 -8.96
C PHE A 342 25.46 -22.83 -9.02
N PHE A 343 24.39 -22.86 -9.80
CA PHE A 343 23.44 -21.76 -9.89
C PHE A 343 22.48 -21.72 -8.70
N TRP A 344 22.05 -20.52 -8.31
CA TRP A 344 20.95 -20.31 -7.36
C TRP A 344 20.13 -19.07 -7.71
N PRO A 345 18.84 -19.00 -7.33
CA PRO A 345 17.97 -17.89 -7.72
C PRO A 345 18.31 -16.58 -6.99
N LYS A 346 18.00 -15.45 -7.64
CA LYS A 346 18.36 -14.08 -7.21
C LYS A 346 18.02 -13.76 -5.74
N GLY A 347 16.86 -14.21 -5.25
CA GLY A 347 16.40 -13.94 -3.89
C GLY A 347 16.01 -12.47 -3.66
N ARG A 348 15.85 -12.06 -2.39
CA ARG A 348 15.58 -10.65 -2.03
C ARG A 348 16.90 -9.91 -1.80
N PRO A 349 17.09 -8.69 -2.32
CA PRO A 349 18.31 -7.92 -2.09
C PRO A 349 18.69 -7.87 -0.61
N GLY A 350 19.94 -8.23 -0.27
CA GLY A 350 20.45 -8.26 1.10
C GLY A 350 20.17 -9.54 1.88
N CYS A 351 19.43 -10.50 1.31
CA CYS A 351 19.20 -11.83 1.88
C CYS A 351 19.84 -12.90 0.98
N LYS A 352 21.14 -13.15 1.20
CA LYS A 352 21.88 -14.21 0.49
C LYS A 352 21.51 -15.58 1.07
N ASN A 353 21.19 -16.53 0.20
CA ASN A 353 21.05 -17.94 0.56
C ASN A 353 21.57 -18.78 -0.62
N PRO A 354 22.85 -19.19 -0.59
CA PRO A 354 23.47 -19.96 -1.67
C PRO A 354 22.88 -21.38 -1.79
N ASP A 355 22.29 -21.91 -0.73
CA ASP A 355 21.62 -23.22 -0.72
C ASP A 355 20.19 -23.17 -1.27
N ARG A 356 19.74 -21.98 -1.70
CA ARG A 356 18.41 -21.81 -2.26
C ARG A 356 18.36 -22.49 -3.63
N ARG A 357 17.40 -23.40 -3.79
CA ARG A 357 17.16 -24.11 -5.05
C ARG A 357 16.11 -23.37 -5.90
N PHE A 358 16.13 -23.60 -7.21
CA PHE A 358 15.09 -23.12 -8.12
C PHE A 358 13.78 -23.87 -7.87
N GLY A 359 12.65 -23.16 -7.98
CA GLY A 359 11.33 -23.76 -7.97
C GLY A 359 10.69 -23.68 -9.36
N LYS A 360 9.72 -24.55 -9.64
CA LYS A 360 8.99 -24.57 -10.92
C LYS A 360 8.39 -23.21 -11.30
N ASP A 361 7.91 -22.44 -10.32
CA ASP A 361 7.33 -21.11 -10.57
C ASP A 361 8.41 -20.07 -10.91
N THR A 362 9.62 -20.21 -10.36
CA THR A 362 10.76 -19.35 -10.73
C THR A 362 11.15 -19.58 -12.20
N ILE A 363 11.26 -20.84 -12.61
CA ILE A 363 11.57 -21.21 -14.00
C ILE A 363 10.46 -20.70 -14.93
N ARG A 364 9.21 -20.90 -14.57
CA ARG A 364 8.05 -20.40 -15.30
C ARG A 364 8.09 -18.88 -15.48
N ASP A 365 8.32 -18.13 -14.41
CA ASP A 365 8.36 -16.67 -14.46
C ASP A 365 9.53 -16.16 -15.31
N MET A 366 10.68 -16.85 -15.28
CA MET A 366 11.81 -16.55 -16.17
C MET A 366 11.42 -16.75 -17.64
N LEU A 367 10.91 -17.94 -17.98
CA LEU A 367 10.62 -18.33 -19.36
C LEU A 367 9.44 -17.57 -20.00
N GLN A 368 8.58 -16.93 -19.20
CA GLN A 368 7.46 -16.11 -19.68
C GLN A 368 7.80 -14.62 -19.81
N ASN A 369 8.98 -14.19 -19.36
CA ASN A 369 9.31 -12.77 -19.33
C ASN A 369 9.88 -12.31 -20.68
N PRO A 370 9.17 -11.44 -21.44
CA PRO A 370 9.61 -11.00 -22.76
C PRO A 370 10.87 -10.11 -22.70
N TYR A 371 11.31 -9.69 -21.50
CA TYR A 371 12.60 -9.04 -21.30
C TYR A 371 13.76 -9.85 -21.87
N TYR A 372 13.75 -11.17 -21.71
CA TYR A 372 14.84 -12.00 -22.23
C TYR A 372 14.91 -12.05 -23.76
N ALA A 373 13.80 -11.72 -24.44
CA ALA A 373 13.69 -11.61 -25.89
C ALA A 373 13.89 -10.17 -26.40
N GLY A 374 14.32 -9.23 -25.54
CA GLY A 374 14.65 -7.87 -25.95
C GLY A 374 13.52 -6.84 -25.77
N PHE A 375 12.44 -7.16 -25.03
CA PHE A 375 11.31 -6.24 -24.87
C PHE A 375 11.17 -5.70 -23.45
N VAL A 376 10.80 -4.43 -23.31
CA VAL A 376 10.32 -3.86 -22.05
C VAL A 376 8.79 -3.84 -22.02
N VAL A 377 8.24 -4.21 -20.87
CA VAL A 377 6.80 -4.21 -20.65
C VAL A 377 6.38 -2.92 -19.96
N TYR A 378 5.46 -2.18 -20.56
CA TYR A 378 4.73 -1.11 -19.90
C TYR A 378 3.28 -1.53 -19.66
N ARG A 379 2.85 -1.52 -18.39
CA ARG A 379 1.45 -1.69 -18.02
C ARG A 379 0.93 -0.38 -17.50
N GLN A 380 0.04 0.25 -18.28
CA GLN A 380 -0.68 1.40 -17.79
C GLN A 380 -1.48 0.96 -16.55
N GLN A 381 -1.22 1.60 -15.41
CA GLN A 381 -2.01 1.30 -14.22
C GLN A 381 -3.31 2.07 -14.32
N GLN A 382 -4.35 1.42 -14.82
CA GLN A 382 -5.70 1.95 -14.68
C GLN A 382 -6.16 1.70 -13.24
N LYS A 383 -6.59 2.78 -12.60
CA LYS A 383 -7.31 2.74 -11.34
C LYS A 383 -8.75 3.05 -11.67
N THR A 384 -9.61 2.07 -11.44
CA THR A 384 -11.05 2.28 -11.50
C THR A 384 -11.53 2.26 -10.06
N ARG A 385 -12.12 3.36 -9.59
CA ARG A 385 -12.75 3.42 -8.25
C ARG A 385 -11.78 3.04 -7.11
N GLY A 386 -10.58 3.59 -7.10
CA GLY A 386 -9.55 3.37 -6.08
C GLY A 386 -8.91 1.98 -6.07
N MET A 387 -9.43 1.02 -6.85
CA MET A 387 -8.84 -0.30 -7.04
C MET A 387 -7.94 -0.31 -8.26
N ARG A 388 -6.76 -0.93 -8.11
CA ARG A 388 -5.93 -1.26 -9.27
C ARG A 388 -6.64 -2.36 -10.04
N GLU A 389 -6.93 -2.13 -11.31
CA GLU A 389 -7.39 -3.22 -12.16
C GLU A 389 -6.30 -4.31 -12.20
N GLN A 390 -6.72 -5.54 -11.88
CA GLN A 390 -5.83 -6.69 -11.96
C GLN A 390 -5.76 -7.17 -13.41
N HIS A 391 -4.91 -6.53 -14.21
CA HIS A 391 -4.58 -7.09 -15.51
C HIS A 391 -3.91 -8.45 -15.34
N HIS A 392 -4.27 -9.41 -16.19
CA HIS A 392 -3.66 -10.72 -16.22
C HIS A 392 -2.14 -10.57 -16.34
N LYS A 393 -1.38 -11.24 -15.47
CA LYS A 393 0.07 -11.05 -15.34
C LYS A 393 0.90 -11.53 -16.55
N ARG A 394 0.29 -12.18 -17.55
CA ARG A 394 0.98 -13.02 -18.52
C ARG A 394 0.58 -12.65 -19.95
N PHE A 395 1.55 -12.49 -20.84
CA PHE A 395 1.34 -12.26 -22.28
C PHE A 395 1.16 -13.59 -23.01
N LYS A 396 0.35 -13.62 -24.07
CA LYS A 396 0.13 -14.83 -24.89
C LYS A 396 1.22 -15.05 -25.96
N SER A 397 1.75 -13.99 -26.60
CA SER A 397 2.92 -14.05 -27.51
C SER A 397 3.43 -12.64 -27.86
N PRO A 398 4.76 -12.37 -27.87
CA PRO A 398 5.32 -11.09 -28.32
C PRO A 398 5.13 -10.77 -29.80
N LEU A 399 5.29 -11.73 -30.73
CA LEU A 399 5.13 -11.47 -32.18
C LEU A 399 3.66 -11.23 -32.57
N SER A 400 2.71 -11.89 -31.89
CA SER A 400 1.28 -11.64 -32.12
C SER A 400 0.86 -10.20 -31.77
N GLU A 401 1.49 -9.61 -30.74
CA GLU A 401 1.26 -8.22 -30.33
C GLU A 401 2.05 -7.22 -31.19
N MET A 402 3.26 -7.58 -31.68
CA MET A 402 4.00 -6.74 -32.63
C MET A 402 3.24 -6.53 -33.95
N SER A 403 2.62 -7.57 -34.50
CA SER A 403 1.82 -7.47 -35.75
C SER A 403 0.57 -6.58 -35.63
N ARG A 404 0.17 -6.24 -34.39
CA ARG A 404 -0.93 -5.32 -34.08
C ARG A 404 -0.47 -3.88 -33.96
N LEU A 405 0.77 -3.64 -33.51
CA LEU A 405 1.35 -2.30 -33.38
C LEU A 405 1.67 -1.64 -34.73
N GLU A 406 1.95 -2.43 -35.77
CA GLU A 406 2.23 -1.93 -37.13
C GLU A 406 0.97 -1.51 -37.90
N ARG A 407 -0.23 -1.80 -37.38
CA ARG A 407 -1.48 -1.66 -38.15
C ARG A 407 -2.35 -0.45 -37.83
N ASP A 408 -2.17 0.25 -36.71
CA ASP A 408 -3.02 1.41 -36.40
C ASP A 408 -2.30 2.47 -35.54
N ASP A 409 -2.26 3.70 -36.04
CA ASP A 409 -2.05 4.90 -35.25
C ASP A 409 -3.21 5.03 -34.24
N ALA A 410 -2.86 4.92 -32.95
CA ALA A 410 -3.68 5.11 -31.74
C ALA A 410 -4.16 3.82 -31.02
N ARG A 411 -3.53 3.60 -29.85
CA ARG A 411 -4.10 2.96 -28.65
C ARG A 411 -4.56 1.50 -28.81
N LEU A 412 -3.64 0.57 -29.01
CA LEU A 412 -3.89 -0.85 -28.76
C LEU A 412 -3.46 -1.24 -27.34
N ALA A 413 -4.37 -1.02 -26.39
CA ALA A 413 -4.31 -1.58 -25.05
C ALA A 413 -4.82 -3.03 -25.11
N GLY A 414 -3.94 -4.01 -25.19
CA GLY A 414 -4.29 -5.39 -24.87
C GLY A 414 -4.45 -5.57 -23.36
N ASP A 415 -5.22 -6.59 -22.92
CA ASP A 415 -5.46 -6.95 -21.51
C ASP A 415 -4.19 -7.18 -20.67
N HIS A 416 -3.01 -7.21 -21.28
CA HIS A 416 -1.74 -7.65 -20.70
C HIS A 416 -0.65 -6.56 -20.61
N GLY A 417 -0.83 -5.41 -21.28
CA GLY A 417 0.12 -4.28 -21.35
C GLY A 417 0.69 -4.02 -22.76
N ILE A 418 1.57 -3.03 -22.87
CA ILE A 418 2.29 -2.63 -24.09
C ILE A 418 3.70 -3.24 -24.05
N LEU A 419 4.11 -3.91 -25.13
CA LEU A 419 5.50 -4.37 -25.33
C LEU A 419 6.24 -3.35 -26.20
N LEU A 420 7.42 -2.95 -25.76
CA LEU A 420 8.27 -1.97 -26.45
C LEU A 420 9.67 -2.55 -26.60
N PRO A 421 10.42 -2.24 -27.68
CA PRO A 421 11.82 -2.63 -27.80
C PRO A 421 12.64 -2.11 -26.62
N GLY A 422 13.43 -2.98 -26.00
CA GLY A 422 14.33 -2.64 -24.89
C GLY A 422 15.72 -2.25 -25.39
N LEU A 423 16.43 -1.45 -24.59
CA LEU A 423 17.84 -1.09 -24.84
C LEU A 423 18.84 -2.17 -24.39
N HIS A 424 18.39 -3.15 -23.63
CA HIS A 424 19.25 -4.20 -23.07
C HIS A 424 19.55 -5.28 -24.11
N ILE A 425 20.68 -5.98 -23.92
CA ILE A 425 21.06 -7.12 -24.77
C ILE A 425 20.11 -8.29 -24.49
N PRO A 426 19.39 -8.84 -25.49
CA PRO A 426 18.54 -10.02 -25.31
C PRO A 426 19.38 -11.27 -24.99
N LEU A 427 18.86 -12.17 -24.16
CA LEU A 427 19.54 -13.45 -23.88
C LEU A 427 19.15 -14.56 -24.86
N ILE A 428 18.01 -14.43 -25.52
CA ILE A 428 17.51 -15.36 -26.53
C ILE A 428 16.82 -14.59 -27.67
N GLU A 429 16.82 -15.21 -28.84
CA GLU A 429 16.09 -14.72 -30.02
C GLU A 429 14.57 -14.79 -29.80
N VAL A 430 13.84 -13.91 -30.49
CA VAL A 430 12.40 -13.77 -30.34
C VAL A 430 11.68 -15.04 -30.76
N GLU A 431 12.12 -15.67 -31.84
CA GLU A 431 11.60 -16.93 -32.39
C GLU A 431 11.72 -18.07 -31.37
N ARG A 432 12.85 -18.13 -30.66
CA ARG A 432 13.08 -19.13 -29.62
C ARG A 432 12.19 -18.89 -28.40
N PHE A 433 11.98 -17.62 -28.03
CA PHE A 433 11.04 -17.27 -26.97
C PHE A 433 9.60 -17.65 -27.32
N GLU A 434 9.19 -17.44 -28.57
CA GLU A 434 7.87 -17.79 -29.07
C GLU A 434 7.62 -19.30 -29.05
N ARG A 435 8.57 -20.08 -29.56
CA ARG A 435 8.50 -21.54 -29.52
C ARG A 435 8.35 -22.06 -28.09
N SER A 436 9.05 -21.43 -27.15
CA SER A 436 8.89 -21.70 -25.72
C SER A 436 7.46 -21.43 -25.22
N GLN A 437 6.82 -20.32 -25.64
CA GLN A 437 5.42 -20.05 -25.28
C GLN A 437 4.44 -21.04 -25.93
N GLN A 438 4.68 -21.46 -27.17
CA GLN A 438 3.86 -22.45 -27.89
C GLN A 438 3.86 -23.80 -27.18
N VAL A 439 5.04 -24.33 -26.83
CA VAL A 439 5.19 -25.56 -26.02
C VAL A 439 4.39 -25.47 -24.73
N ARG A 440 4.39 -24.30 -24.09
CA ARG A 440 3.62 -24.07 -22.86
C ARG A 440 2.11 -24.05 -23.11
N GLY A 441 1.65 -23.43 -24.19
CA GLY A 441 0.25 -23.39 -24.58
C GLY A 441 -0.32 -24.80 -24.80
N LEU A 442 0.47 -25.69 -25.41
CA LEU A 442 0.11 -27.10 -25.63
C LEU A 442 -0.01 -27.90 -24.32
N LYS A 443 0.70 -27.51 -23.26
CA LYS A 443 0.67 -28.14 -21.93
C LYS A 443 -0.38 -27.54 -20.98
N GLY A 444 -1.12 -26.51 -21.40
CA GLY A 444 -2.04 -25.75 -20.56
C GLY A 444 -3.46 -26.30 -20.55
N CYS A 445 -3.95 -26.73 -19.39
CA CYS A 445 -5.39 -26.91 -19.13
C CYS A 445 -5.89 -25.64 -18.43
N ASN A 446 -6.94 -24.97 -18.94
CA ASN A 446 -7.53 -23.82 -18.25
C ASN A 446 -8.49 -24.31 -17.14
N PRO A 447 -8.21 -24.05 -15.85
CA PRO A 447 -9.18 -24.28 -14.79
C PRO A 447 -10.16 -23.10 -14.74
N SER A 448 -11.45 -23.37 -14.85
CA SER A 448 -12.52 -22.37 -14.76
C SER A 448 -12.86 -21.99 -13.32
N ASN A 449 -11.91 -21.42 -12.58
CA ASN A 449 -12.18 -20.93 -11.23
C ASN A 449 -12.14 -19.39 -11.22
N ALA A 450 -13.27 -18.78 -11.59
CA ALA A 450 -13.47 -17.36 -11.41
C ALA A 450 -13.47 -17.04 -9.90
N SER A 451 -12.47 -16.29 -9.45
CA SER A 451 -12.47 -15.67 -8.12
C SER A 451 -13.65 -14.72 -8.03
N HIS A 452 -14.75 -15.11 -7.39
CA HIS A 452 -15.89 -14.23 -7.18
C HIS A 452 -15.46 -13.02 -6.33
N THR A 453 -15.42 -11.84 -6.95
CA THR A 453 -15.33 -10.56 -6.24
C THR A 453 -16.57 -10.40 -5.37
N ARG A 454 -16.38 -9.97 -4.11
CA ARG A 454 -17.49 -9.74 -3.17
C ARG A 454 -18.35 -8.56 -3.68
N ARG A 455 -19.56 -8.85 -4.16
CA ARG A 455 -20.56 -7.85 -4.60
C ARG A 455 -21.01 -6.99 -3.40
N ILE A 456 -21.05 -5.67 -3.57
CA ILE A 456 -21.49 -4.72 -2.54
C ILE A 456 -22.89 -4.23 -2.90
N TYR A 457 -23.75 -4.13 -1.88
CA TYR A 457 -25.14 -3.68 -2.00
C TYR A 457 -25.32 -2.40 -1.18
N PRO A 458 -25.30 -1.20 -1.79
CA PRO A 458 -25.34 0.08 -1.09
C PRO A 458 -26.48 0.27 -0.09
N LEU A 459 -27.67 -0.29 -0.35
CA LEU A 459 -28.84 -0.12 0.51
C LEU A 459 -28.95 -1.19 1.61
N SER A 460 -28.06 -2.18 1.61
CA SER A 460 -28.12 -3.27 2.60
C SER A 460 -27.86 -2.76 4.02
N GLY A 461 -28.81 -3.03 4.91
CA GLY A 461 -28.79 -2.62 6.32
C GLY A 461 -29.59 -1.36 6.65
N VAL A 462 -30.16 -0.67 5.66
CA VAL A 462 -31.14 0.43 5.86
C VAL A 462 -32.46 0.17 5.16
N LEU A 463 -32.47 -0.67 4.11
CA LEU A 463 -33.66 -1.00 3.35
C LEU A 463 -34.54 -2.00 4.12
N LYS A 464 -35.81 -1.67 4.32
CA LYS A 464 -36.81 -2.46 5.06
C LYS A 464 -38.09 -2.67 4.25
N CYS A 465 -38.79 -3.77 4.50
CA CYS A 465 -40.11 -4.00 3.94
C CYS A 465 -41.18 -3.31 4.81
N LYS A 466 -42.08 -2.52 4.23
CA LYS A 466 -43.17 -1.88 4.97
C LYS A 466 -44.14 -2.87 5.59
N ARG A 467 -44.31 -4.06 4.98
CA ARG A 467 -45.30 -5.06 5.40
C ARG A 467 -44.87 -5.92 6.59
N CYS A 468 -43.65 -6.45 6.54
CA CYS A 468 -43.13 -7.34 7.60
C CYS A 468 -42.08 -6.67 8.50
N ASN A 469 -41.65 -5.44 8.16
CA ASN A 469 -40.62 -4.66 8.84
C ASN A 469 -39.22 -5.32 8.90
N GLU A 470 -39.01 -6.41 8.16
CA GLU A 470 -37.71 -7.07 8.02
C GLU A 470 -36.80 -6.31 7.06
N THR A 471 -35.49 -6.49 7.23
CA THR A 471 -34.47 -5.86 6.39
C THR A 471 -34.25 -6.61 5.09
N PHE A 472 -33.94 -5.89 4.02
CA PHE A 472 -33.52 -6.50 2.76
C PHE A 472 -32.01 -6.79 2.76
N ARG A 473 -31.64 -8.00 2.35
CA ARG A 473 -30.26 -8.45 2.13
C ARG A 473 -29.94 -8.48 0.64
N GLY A 474 -28.66 -8.32 0.31
CA GLY A 474 -28.20 -8.54 -1.06
C GLY A 474 -28.22 -10.02 -1.43
N ASN A 475 -28.76 -10.34 -2.59
CA ASN A 475 -28.76 -11.68 -3.18
C ASN A 475 -28.27 -11.64 -4.63
N ALA A 476 -27.32 -12.52 -4.96
CA ALA A 476 -26.74 -12.64 -6.28
C ALA A 476 -27.53 -13.67 -7.10
N GLY A 477 -28.03 -13.27 -8.26
CA GLY A 477 -28.65 -14.18 -9.22
C GLY A 477 -27.63 -14.82 -10.17
N ASN A 478 -28.15 -15.56 -11.15
CA ASN A 478 -27.35 -16.10 -12.26
C ASN A 478 -26.75 -14.95 -13.10
N GLY A 479 -25.48 -15.12 -13.48
CA GLY A 479 -24.74 -14.09 -14.22
C GLY A 479 -24.44 -12.86 -13.37
N ASP A 480 -24.62 -11.67 -13.95
CA ASP A 480 -24.35 -10.39 -13.27
C ASP A 480 -25.58 -9.74 -12.62
N VAL A 481 -26.67 -10.50 -12.50
CA VAL A 481 -27.92 -10.00 -11.93
C VAL A 481 -27.85 -9.92 -10.40
N ARG A 482 -28.37 -8.82 -9.83
CA ARG A 482 -28.39 -8.54 -8.40
C ARG A 482 -29.80 -8.24 -7.89
N TYR A 483 -30.08 -8.66 -6.67
CA TYR A 483 -31.38 -8.49 -6.01
C TYR A 483 -31.23 -8.01 -4.57
N TYR A 484 -32.23 -7.26 -4.10
CA TYR A 484 -32.54 -7.11 -2.68
C TYR A 484 -33.62 -8.13 -2.33
N GLU A 485 -33.33 -9.05 -1.42
CA GLU A 485 -34.24 -10.10 -0.96
C GLU A 485 -34.63 -9.87 0.50
N ASP A 486 -35.90 -10.09 0.83
CA ASP A 486 -36.40 -9.97 2.19
C ASP A 486 -35.70 -10.99 3.11
N SER A 487 -35.03 -10.51 4.17
CA SER A 487 -34.26 -11.38 5.05
C SER A 487 -35.13 -12.34 5.86
N GLY A 488 -36.36 -11.96 6.17
CA GLY A 488 -37.30 -12.81 6.89
C GLY A 488 -37.75 -13.99 6.03
N VAL A 489 -38.06 -13.72 4.76
CA VAL A 489 -38.38 -14.76 3.76
C VAL A 489 -37.17 -15.66 3.51
N ALA A 490 -35.99 -15.09 3.31
CA ALA A 490 -34.76 -15.85 3.05
C ALA A 490 -34.38 -16.77 4.23
N LYS A 491 -34.71 -16.38 5.46
CA LYS A 491 -34.51 -17.20 6.68
C LYS A 491 -35.68 -18.14 6.98
N GLY A 492 -36.77 -18.07 6.21
CA GLY A 492 -37.98 -18.85 6.44
C GLY A 492 -38.80 -18.43 7.68
N VAL A 493 -38.55 -17.24 8.23
CA VAL A 493 -39.25 -16.70 9.42
C VAL A 493 -40.43 -15.79 9.07
N SER A 494 -40.56 -15.40 7.80
CA SER A 494 -41.66 -14.58 7.27
C SER A 494 -42.18 -15.17 5.95
N ASN A 495 -43.49 -15.06 5.71
CA ASN A 495 -44.12 -15.43 4.43
C ASN A 495 -44.55 -14.18 3.63
N CYS A 496 -43.77 -13.09 3.74
CA CYS A 496 -44.05 -11.85 3.04
C CYS A 496 -44.16 -12.08 1.52
N PRO A 497 -45.21 -11.57 0.83
CA PRO A 497 -45.38 -11.75 -0.61
C PRO A 497 -44.31 -11.00 -1.42
N GLN A 498 -43.69 -9.97 -0.84
CA GLN A 498 -42.62 -9.18 -1.45
C GLN A 498 -41.26 -9.86 -1.23
N ARG A 499 -40.99 -10.90 -2.03
CA ARG A 499 -39.79 -11.72 -1.84
C ARG A 499 -38.49 -11.02 -2.24
N MET A 500 -38.47 -10.39 -3.41
CA MET A 500 -37.23 -9.85 -3.99
C MET A 500 -37.48 -8.79 -5.05
N PHE A 501 -36.57 -7.80 -5.09
CA PHE A 501 -36.56 -6.72 -6.06
C PHE A 501 -35.21 -6.63 -6.76
N ARG A 502 -35.19 -6.18 -8.02
CA ARG A 502 -33.93 -5.94 -8.76
C ARG A 502 -33.15 -4.80 -8.08
N ALA A 503 -31.88 -5.06 -7.79
CA ALA A 503 -31.06 -4.12 -7.02
C ALA A 503 -30.92 -2.77 -7.74
N GLU A 504 -30.70 -2.80 -9.05
CA GLU A 504 -30.50 -1.61 -9.87
C GLU A 504 -31.71 -0.66 -9.83
N LEU A 505 -32.93 -1.21 -9.90
CA LEU A 505 -34.16 -0.42 -9.92
C LEU A 505 -34.40 0.30 -8.58
N ILE A 506 -34.18 -0.41 -7.46
CA ILE A 506 -34.36 0.18 -6.12
C ILE A 506 -33.24 1.18 -5.83
N GLU A 507 -32.00 0.87 -6.22
CA GLU A 507 -30.86 1.78 -6.08
C GLU A 507 -31.11 3.09 -6.83
N GLU A 508 -31.60 3.03 -8.07
CA GLU A 508 -31.91 4.22 -8.87
C GLU A 508 -32.94 5.13 -8.19
N LEU A 509 -34.01 4.55 -7.62
CA LEU A 509 -35.03 5.29 -6.86
C LEU A 509 -34.43 6.01 -5.65
N VAL A 510 -33.66 5.31 -4.81
CA VAL A 510 -33.06 5.93 -3.62
C VAL A 510 -32.01 6.97 -4.03
N PHE A 511 -31.22 6.69 -5.07
CA PHE A 511 -30.15 7.59 -5.50
C PHE A 511 -30.71 8.89 -6.13
N ALA A 512 -31.93 8.87 -6.67
CA ALA A 512 -32.62 10.07 -7.11
C ALA A 512 -32.85 11.06 -5.95
N TYR A 513 -33.19 10.58 -4.75
CA TYR A 513 -33.29 11.42 -3.55
C TYR A 513 -31.92 11.90 -3.07
N VAL A 514 -30.93 11.01 -3.05
CA VAL A 514 -29.56 11.35 -2.63
C VAL A 514 -28.93 12.43 -3.51
N ASN A 515 -29.21 12.42 -4.82
CA ASN A 515 -28.73 13.44 -5.75
C ASN A 515 -29.36 14.83 -5.54
N GLN A 516 -30.45 14.95 -4.78
CA GLN A 516 -31.06 16.26 -4.47
C GLN A 516 -30.40 16.93 -3.26
N LEU A 517 -29.54 16.21 -2.53
CA LEU A 517 -28.93 16.69 -1.30
C LEU A 517 -27.98 17.86 -1.56
N GLN A 518 -28.13 18.92 -0.77
CA GLN A 518 -27.27 20.10 -0.77
C GLN A 518 -26.60 20.24 0.60
N ILE A 519 -25.27 20.17 0.65
CA ILE A 519 -24.53 20.36 1.90
C ILE A 519 -24.60 21.86 2.26
N PRO A 520 -24.93 22.28 3.50
CA PRO A 520 -24.95 23.70 3.90
C PRO A 520 -23.56 24.35 3.98
N GLU A 521 -23.47 25.67 3.81
CA GLU A 521 -22.19 26.41 3.88
C GLU A 521 -21.62 26.43 5.29
N ALA A 522 -22.51 26.43 6.29
CA ALA A 522 -22.12 26.33 7.70
C ALA A 522 -21.26 25.09 8.01
N TRP A 523 -21.37 24.00 7.23
CA TRP A 523 -20.60 22.78 7.45
C TRP A 523 -19.16 22.89 6.91
N ASP A 524 -18.84 23.90 6.10
CA ASP A 524 -17.50 24.06 5.52
C ASP A 524 -16.43 24.22 6.61
N ALA A 525 -16.75 24.89 7.71
CA ALA A 525 -15.84 25.05 8.85
C ALA A 525 -15.42 23.71 9.48
N GLU A 526 -16.30 22.71 9.45
CA GLU A 526 -16.04 21.36 9.98
C GLU A 526 -15.44 20.45 8.91
N ILE A 527 -15.89 20.57 7.66
CA ILE A 527 -15.51 19.70 6.55
C ILE A 527 -14.13 20.05 5.98
N LEU A 528 -13.90 21.32 5.65
CA LEU A 528 -12.70 21.75 4.91
C LEU A 528 -11.40 21.39 5.64
N PRO A 529 -11.25 21.58 6.97
CA PRO A 529 -10.04 21.16 7.67
C PRO A 529 -9.71 19.67 7.50
N LEU A 530 -10.73 18.82 7.37
CA LEU A 530 -10.60 17.37 7.17
C LEU A 530 -10.25 16.99 5.73
N LEU A 531 -10.56 17.84 4.75
CA LEU A 531 -10.22 17.64 3.34
C LEU A 531 -8.75 17.99 3.02
N ARG A 532 -8.09 18.82 3.84
CA ARG A 532 -6.74 19.34 3.62
C ARG A 532 -5.64 18.30 3.83
N GLU A 533 -5.58 17.26 2.99
CA GLU A 533 -4.62 16.16 3.12
C GLU A 533 -3.89 15.76 1.84
N GLY A 534 -2.68 15.24 2.00
CA GLY A 534 -1.83 14.77 0.89
C GLY A 534 -0.49 15.47 0.83
N PRO A 535 0.37 15.14 -0.14
CA PRO A 535 1.74 15.68 -0.22
C PRO A 535 1.80 17.21 -0.26
N LYS A 536 0.85 17.85 -0.96
CA LYS A 536 0.70 19.32 -1.01
C LYS A 536 0.46 19.89 0.39
N TRP A 537 -0.60 19.45 1.06
CA TRP A 537 -0.95 19.90 2.40
C TRP A 537 0.12 19.57 3.45
N ASN A 538 0.78 18.43 3.33
CA ASN A 538 1.92 18.06 4.18
C ASN A 538 3.09 19.04 4.01
N LYS A 539 3.36 19.47 2.77
CA LYS A 539 4.37 20.51 2.46
C LYS A 539 3.95 21.85 3.06
N LEU A 540 2.73 22.32 2.81
CA LEU A 540 2.22 23.59 3.35
C LEU A 540 2.23 23.60 4.89
N ARG A 541 1.77 22.53 5.54
CA ARG A 541 1.84 22.39 7.01
C ARG A 541 3.28 22.40 7.51
N ARG A 542 4.23 21.83 6.76
CA ARG A 542 5.67 21.82 7.11
C ARG A 542 6.26 23.23 6.99
N GLU A 543 5.95 23.94 5.92
CA GLU A 543 6.43 25.31 5.69
C GLU A 543 5.85 26.28 6.72
N ARG A 544 4.54 26.21 7.01
CA ARG A 544 3.88 26.99 8.07
C ARG A 544 4.54 26.76 9.42
N ARG A 545 4.82 25.48 9.76
CA ARG A 545 5.53 25.12 10.99
C ARG A 545 6.94 25.71 11.04
N ALA A 546 7.70 25.64 9.94
CA ALA A 546 9.05 26.20 9.88
C ALA A 546 9.07 27.74 10.07
N VAL A 547 8.01 28.44 9.66
CA VAL A 547 7.84 29.87 9.92
C VAL A 547 7.54 30.12 11.40
N GLN A 548 6.60 29.38 11.99
CA GLN A 548 6.24 29.50 13.41
C GLN A 548 7.44 29.21 14.34
N SER A 549 8.22 28.18 14.05
CA SER A 549 9.42 27.85 14.83
C SER A 549 10.51 28.93 14.76
N ARG A 550 10.64 29.62 13.62
CA ARG A 550 11.55 30.78 13.51
C ARG A 550 11.07 31.95 14.35
N LEU A 551 9.77 32.20 14.38
CA LEU A 551 9.18 33.26 15.21
C LEU A 551 9.39 32.97 16.70
N SER A 552 9.17 31.72 17.15
CA SER A 552 9.38 31.33 18.53
C SER A 552 10.85 31.39 18.93
N ALA A 553 11.77 30.92 18.08
CA ALA A 553 13.21 31.01 18.33
C ALA A 553 13.68 32.46 18.42
N GLY A 554 13.18 33.34 17.54
CA GLY A 554 13.47 34.77 17.60
C GLY A 554 12.98 35.43 18.91
N ARG A 555 11.84 34.97 19.47
CA ARG A 555 11.34 35.46 20.76
C ARG A 555 12.24 35.06 21.92
N GLU A 556 12.76 33.84 21.92
CA GLU A 556 13.70 33.40 22.96
C GLU A 556 15.05 34.10 22.83
N MET A 557 15.60 34.22 21.62
CA MET A 557 16.85 34.99 21.40
C MET A 557 16.75 36.45 21.82
N LEU A 558 15.56 37.07 21.70
CA LEU A 558 15.32 38.42 22.23
C LEU A 558 15.33 38.45 23.76
N LYS A 559 14.75 37.45 24.42
CA LYS A 559 14.78 37.33 25.89
C LYS A 559 16.19 37.09 26.42
N ASP A 560 16.96 36.27 25.72
CA ASP A 560 18.35 35.95 26.06
C ASP A 560 19.33 37.10 25.74
N GLY A 561 18.83 38.21 25.17
CA GLY A 561 19.63 39.38 24.81
C GLY A 561 20.56 39.15 23.61
N ILE A 562 20.42 38.03 22.91
CA ILE A 562 21.19 37.65 21.72
C ILE A 562 20.75 38.47 20.51
N LEU A 563 19.46 38.81 20.44
CA LEU A 563 18.85 39.56 19.34
C LEU A 563 18.39 40.95 19.82
N SER A 564 18.65 42.00 19.04
CA SER A 564 18.12 43.33 19.33
C SER A 564 16.62 43.42 19.04
N LYS A 565 15.93 44.37 19.67
CA LYS A 565 14.50 44.65 19.40
C LYS A 565 14.22 44.99 17.93
N GLY A 566 15.17 45.63 17.24
CA GLY A 566 15.06 46.00 15.83
C GLY A 566 15.15 44.77 14.92
N GLU A 567 16.14 43.91 15.14
CA GLU A 567 16.32 42.66 14.40
C GLU A 567 15.15 41.69 14.61
N PHE A 568 14.61 41.63 15.83
CA PHE A 568 13.43 40.83 16.11
C PHE A 568 12.20 41.33 15.35
N LYS A 569 11.95 42.65 15.32
CA LYS A 569 10.83 43.24 14.57
C LYS A 569 10.92 42.94 13.07
N GLU A 570 12.12 42.97 12.49
CA GLU A 570 12.30 42.65 11.08
C GLU A 570 12.08 41.15 10.80
N ASN A 571 12.59 40.27 11.67
CA ASN A 571 12.34 38.83 11.57
C ASN A 571 10.84 38.51 11.72
N GLN A 572 10.15 39.17 12.65
CA GLN A 572 8.71 39.06 12.83
C GLN A 572 7.96 39.43 11.55
N ARG A 573 8.21 40.61 10.98
CA ARG A 573 7.57 41.05 9.72
C ARG A 573 7.81 40.06 8.57
N ARG A 574 9.01 39.49 8.48
CA ARG A 574 9.33 38.48 7.46
C ARG A 574 8.55 37.19 7.67
N CYS A 575 8.42 36.74 8.91
CA CYS A 575 7.64 35.56 9.25
C CYS A 575 6.14 35.78 8.99
N ASP A 576 5.59 36.94 9.38
CA ASP A 576 4.18 37.28 9.20
C ASP A 576 3.79 37.29 7.71
N ARG A 577 4.58 37.94 6.84
CA ARG A 577 4.37 37.90 5.38
C ARG A 577 4.40 36.48 4.80
N GLN A 578 5.26 35.62 5.34
CA GLN A 578 5.37 34.24 4.88
C GLN A 578 4.18 33.39 5.35
N MET A 579 3.64 33.68 6.53
CA MET A 579 2.40 33.07 7.03
C MET A 579 1.20 33.46 6.19
N GLU A 580 1.02 34.75 5.89
CA GLU A 580 -0.09 35.24 5.05
C GLU A 580 -0.10 34.58 3.68
N ARG A 581 1.06 34.47 3.01
CA ARG A 581 1.17 33.79 1.73
C ARG A 581 0.74 32.32 1.81
N LEU A 582 1.16 31.60 2.85
CA LEU A 582 0.79 30.21 3.05
C LEU A 582 -0.70 30.06 3.34
N GLU A 583 -1.28 30.98 4.12
CA GLU A 583 -2.72 30.98 4.42
C GLU A 583 -3.58 31.27 3.18
N GLN A 584 -3.14 32.15 2.29
CA GLN A 584 -3.78 32.38 0.99
C GLN A 584 -3.73 31.13 0.09
N GLU A 585 -2.59 30.45 0.03
CA GLU A 585 -2.46 29.20 -0.74
C GLU A 585 -3.34 28.08 -0.17
N MET A 586 -3.61 28.08 1.13
CA MET A 586 -4.59 27.17 1.75
C MET A 586 -6.03 27.56 1.37
N HIS A 587 -6.39 28.85 1.45
CA HIS A 587 -7.75 29.33 1.13
C HIS A 587 -8.14 29.05 -0.33
N THR A 588 -7.23 29.22 -1.29
CA THR A 588 -7.55 28.97 -2.71
C THR A 588 -8.00 27.53 -3.02
N ASP A 589 -7.54 26.53 -2.26
CA ASP A 589 -8.04 25.15 -2.42
C ASP A 589 -9.32 24.92 -1.62
N ASP A 590 -9.51 25.61 -0.50
CA ASP A 590 -10.76 25.56 0.27
C ASP A 590 -11.94 26.05 -0.57
N ASP A 591 -11.76 27.12 -1.35
CA ASP A 591 -12.76 27.61 -2.30
C ASP A 591 -13.15 26.53 -3.31
N ARG A 592 -12.16 25.76 -3.80
CA ARG A 592 -12.40 24.66 -4.75
C ARG A 592 -13.12 23.47 -4.11
N TYR A 593 -12.76 23.13 -2.87
CA TYR A 593 -13.45 22.08 -2.11
C TYR A 593 -14.89 22.50 -1.79
N SER A 594 -15.11 23.75 -1.40
CA SER A 594 -16.44 24.29 -1.14
C SER A 594 -17.32 24.15 -2.38
N VAL A 595 -16.84 24.57 -3.57
CA VAL A 595 -17.56 24.38 -4.84
C VAL A 595 -17.95 22.93 -5.10
N LEU A 596 -17.06 21.97 -4.80
CA LEU A 596 -17.36 20.54 -4.92
C LEU A 596 -18.37 20.03 -3.89
N LEU A 597 -18.34 20.53 -2.65
CA LEU A 597 -19.33 20.20 -1.62
C LEU A 597 -20.73 20.70 -2.00
N ARG A 598 -20.82 21.80 -2.76
CA ARG A 598 -22.08 22.27 -3.36
C ARG A 598 -22.57 21.38 -4.51
N ASP A 599 -21.68 20.60 -5.13
CA ASP A 599 -21.99 19.69 -6.24
C ASP A 599 -22.02 18.23 -5.76
N PHE A 600 -22.95 17.94 -4.85
CA PHE A 600 -23.13 16.59 -4.32
C PHE A 600 -23.40 15.52 -5.39
N PRO A 601 -24.18 15.77 -6.47
CA PRO A 601 -24.36 14.79 -7.55
C PRO A 601 -23.03 14.34 -8.17
N ARG A 602 -22.11 15.28 -8.37
CA ARG A 602 -20.78 14.95 -8.91
C ARG A 602 -19.96 14.12 -7.92
N LEU A 603 -20.05 14.40 -6.61
CA LEU A 603 -19.44 13.58 -5.57
C LEU A 603 -20.04 12.17 -5.54
N TRP A 604 -21.35 12.06 -5.63
CA TRP A 604 -22.08 10.79 -5.66
C TRP A 604 -21.73 9.92 -6.87
N ALA A 605 -21.62 10.55 -8.05
CA ALA A 605 -21.20 9.89 -9.28
C ALA A 605 -19.78 9.32 -9.18
N ALA A 606 -18.85 10.05 -8.54
CA ALA A 606 -17.48 9.62 -8.33
C ALA A 606 -17.32 8.51 -7.26
N ALA A 607 -18.29 8.36 -6.36
CA ALA A 607 -18.22 7.40 -5.25
C ALA A 607 -18.27 5.93 -5.70
N THR A 608 -17.47 5.09 -5.06
CA THR A 608 -17.52 3.61 -5.21
C THR A 608 -18.76 3.01 -4.55
N GLU A 609 -19.15 1.78 -4.88
CA GLU A 609 -20.29 1.09 -4.22
C GLU A 609 -20.12 1.00 -2.69
N LYS A 610 -18.89 0.86 -2.20
CA LYS A 610 -18.60 0.87 -0.76
C LYS A 610 -18.84 2.24 -0.14
N GLU A 611 -18.38 3.30 -0.81
CA GLU A 611 -18.55 4.68 -0.33
C GLU A 611 -20.01 5.11 -0.39
N ARG A 612 -20.73 4.72 -1.45
CA ARG A 612 -22.19 4.90 -1.54
C ARG A 612 -22.90 4.21 -0.39
N LYS A 613 -22.52 2.97 -0.06
CA LYS A 613 -23.05 2.27 1.13
C LYS A 613 -22.78 3.05 2.42
N GLY A 614 -21.57 3.57 2.59
CA GLY A 614 -21.21 4.39 3.76
C GLY A 614 -22.06 5.64 3.86
N LEU A 615 -22.16 6.41 2.77
CA LEU A 615 -22.95 7.64 2.69
C LEU A 615 -24.44 7.37 2.95
N VAL A 616 -25.03 6.34 2.33
CA VAL A 616 -26.44 5.95 2.55
C VAL A 616 -26.71 5.67 4.02
N ARG A 617 -25.82 4.96 4.72
CA ARG A 617 -25.97 4.67 6.15
C ARG A 617 -25.76 5.88 7.06
N CYS A 618 -25.11 6.93 6.56
CA CYS A 618 -24.98 8.20 7.26
C CYS A 618 -26.23 9.06 7.08
N ILE A 619 -26.82 9.05 5.87
CA ILE A 619 -27.99 9.86 5.50
C ILE A 619 -29.27 9.25 6.07
N PHE A 620 -29.50 7.96 5.83
CA PHE A 620 -30.75 7.29 6.18
C PHE A 620 -30.59 6.42 7.44
N SER A 621 -31.57 6.47 8.35
CA SER A 621 -31.74 5.43 9.38
C SER A 621 -32.38 4.21 8.73
N ASP A 622 -33.51 4.42 8.07
CA ASP A 622 -34.34 3.40 7.46
C ASP A 622 -35.01 3.90 6.17
N ILE A 623 -35.21 2.98 5.22
CA ILE A 623 -35.92 3.22 3.96
C ILE A 623 -36.93 2.09 3.79
N TRP A 624 -38.22 2.40 3.75
CA TRP A 624 -39.29 1.42 3.62
C TRP A 624 -39.73 1.27 2.17
N LEU A 625 -39.79 0.01 1.73
CA LEU A 625 -40.33 -0.39 0.45
C LEU A 625 -41.71 -1.02 0.58
N GLU A 626 -42.59 -0.69 -0.36
CA GLU A 626 -43.82 -1.42 -0.64
C GLU A 626 -43.99 -1.56 -2.16
N ASP A 627 -44.21 -2.79 -2.61
CA ASP A 627 -44.47 -3.18 -4.01
C ASP A 627 -43.43 -2.64 -5.01
N GLY A 628 -42.18 -2.52 -4.55
CA GLY A 628 -41.04 -2.05 -5.35
C GLY A 628 -40.88 -0.53 -5.40
N ALA A 629 -41.72 0.22 -4.69
CA ALA A 629 -41.61 1.66 -4.52
C ALA A 629 -41.07 2.02 -3.13
N VAL A 630 -40.31 3.11 -3.05
CA VAL A 630 -39.97 3.74 -1.76
C VAL A 630 -41.20 4.50 -1.30
N VAL A 631 -41.77 4.08 -0.18
CA VAL A 631 -43.00 4.68 0.38
C VAL A 631 -42.72 5.63 1.54
N GLU A 632 -41.61 5.42 2.24
CA GLU A 632 -41.23 6.22 3.40
C GLU A 632 -39.72 6.07 3.62
N TYR A 633 -39.08 7.11 4.14
CA TYR A 633 -37.72 7.02 4.65
C TYR A 633 -37.57 7.91 5.87
N GLU A 634 -36.60 7.57 6.70
CA GLU A 634 -36.21 8.37 7.85
C GLU A 634 -34.75 8.81 7.72
N LEU A 635 -34.53 10.11 7.94
CA LEU A 635 -33.24 10.75 7.82
C LEU A 635 -32.60 10.87 9.19
N ARG A 636 -31.28 10.71 9.24
CA ARG A 636 -30.52 10.91 10.47
C ARG A 636 -30.28 12.41 10.69
N GLY A 637 -30.28 12.83 11.96
CA GLY A 637 -30.29 14.23 12.45
C GLY A 637 -29.74 15.30 11.50
N PRO A 638 -28.43 15.31 11.15
CA PRO A 638 -27.84 16.37 10.32
C PRO A 638 -28.46 16.50 8.92
N PHE A 639 -29.08 15.44 8.43
CA PHE A 639 -29.68 15.35 7.09
C PHE A 639 -31.18 15.58 7.08
N ALA A 640 -31.84 15.56 8.25
CA ALA A 640 -33.28 15.72 8.36
C ALA A 640 -33.78 17.07 7.83
N GLU A 641 -32.93 18.09 7.85
CA GLU A 641 -33.21 19.44 7.33
C GLU A 641 -32.86 19.59 5.84
N LEU A 642 -32.19 18.60 5.22
CA LEU A 642 -31.59 18.73 3.89
C LEU A 642 -32.38 18.07 2.76
N LEU A 643 -33.34 17.21 3.10
CA LEU A 643 -34.22 16.56 2.14
C LEU A 643 -35.67 16.78 2.58
N PRO A 644 -36.59 17.08 1.64
CA PRO A 644 -38.02 17.11 1.96
C PRO A 644 -38.46 15.75 2.50
N GLN A 645 -39.40 15.70 3.44
CA GLN A 645 -40.01 14.43 3.85
C GLN A 645 -40.82 13.87 2.67
N ALA A 646 -40.67 12.57 2.40
CA ALA A 646 -41.39 11.88 1.33
C ALA A 646 -42.84 11.58 1.67
#